data_AF-A0A372RNX7-F1
#
_entry.id   AF-A0A372RNX7-F1
#
_cell.length_a   1.000
_cell.length_b   1.000
_cell.length_c   1.000
_cell.angle_alpha   90.00
_cell.angle_beta   90.00
_cell.angle_gamma   90.00
#
_symmetry.space_group_name_H-M   'P 1'
#
loop_
_entity.id
_entity.type
_entity.pdbx_description
1 polymer ?
#
loop_
_entity_poly.entity_id
_entity_poly.type
_entity_poly.pdbx_seq_one_letter_code
_entity_poly.pdbx_strand_id
1 'polypeptide(L)'
;MNSERYQTFSSFSKKKNISLSKIHFITLRNYTSSIKLFCYIVGTKIETAFEITSRSDTSIAKLKDLIYEKKKRVFENESDASDLILWKVDISAKNIDKLRTLEQPLDTNVKNIEKLGEKLIPLYIIGEIFEQSSKNICIIVQLPAIFMDMVLKGAKGATNANISRPVDKMPFMERDIDKAIARITRNIESHLTNSQSSADYDILVSGGAPGIGKTRYGDELFKHLENNQYWVPSEWKNNHIESLYIDFGNDCKLNSYDDELTPTLIIGLRIAFVFYIKGKYQMKFETFRRLIGKYCVIFTISDVFESIYNHLGLKSDNKHLFVFLHIDEFQLIDEWESNAVMKRKMVEKELFKNMITNLALYMFGPSHIFVQPFLSGTAPHVVNSVKESSNISFGFVNCPQLSLRAMLKIANHYAQKFDAEKFDCGEYKWMLCQPFLQLLEDTGGLPRALQYVFYECFRIEGDGKKFFKEIDRQNFDNIFHKVKAHLQERYNIYKFIQKNEKLALELLYHSIDGIPVSVEECLDESKPEYTIENLESYEHIILNPCNADPSKFTINMPFFFICIYNDSLNIVNKELEKVFQVQNDMYWQSWETFVANYDAFRTNLLIKRGKESARLSELYRGAYGTPPTLNIKVKLKELSVCYAGQQFPCKELTDKESNSIDWAKGGNVIINGASAEWGDAFVVRKKVQNNKKNNKKYILIHHQCKYYLSGAYYTAKDLNNEHHILGSASATKKLWNILSKCQHITIAFMIQPCGDPISTPDCLVIMKSNFKKYFGPIFASRAMFSMTKDINPNFSDISWMINEISGIGKVTASEIIKTQPHLSEDYFYKKFSRTKRSIVNYEDNKPGKKIKLNFHPFNVEK
;
A
#
# COMPACT_ATOMS: atom_id res chain seq x y z
N MET A 1 -49.54 18.46 41.45
CA MET A 1 -50.78 18.37 42.26
C MET A 1 -51.96 18.59 41.33
N ASN A 2 -52.86 17.59 41.29
CA ASN A 2 -54.33 17.64 41.13
C ASN A 2 -54.95 18.71 40.21
N SER A 3 -56.00 18.49 39.43
CA SER A 3 -56.84 17.33 39.09
C SER A 3 -58.00 17.90 38.25
N GLU A 4 -58.46 17.13 37.27
CA GLU A 4 -59.87 16.86 36.96
C GLU A 4 -60.97 17.95 36.89
N ARG A 5 -61.68 17.87 35.75
CA ARG A 5 -63.15 17.73 35.55
C ARG A 5 -64.06 18.95 35.31
N TYR A 6 -64.60 18.96 34.08
CA TYR A 6 -66.02 18.90 33.69
C TYR A 6 -67.09 19.66 34.51
N GLN A 7 -67.93 20.47 33.82
CA GLN A 7 -69.40 20.33 33.78
C GLN A 7 -70.10 21.31 32.77
N THR A 8 -70.74 20.71 31.77
CA THR A 8 -72.12 20.86 31.23
C THR A 8 -73.06 22.10 31.40
N PHE A 9 -73.87 22.27 30.33
CA PHE A 9 -75.33 22.55 30.22
C PHE A 9 -75.89 23.92 29.73
N SER A 10 -76.33 23.92 28.47
CA SER A 10 -77.59 24.42 27.82
C SER A 10 -78.29 25.74 28.20
N SER A 11 -78.79 26.44 27.16
CA SER A 11 -80.13 27.05 26.98
C SER A 11 -80.08 28.03 25.78
N PHE A 12 -81.08 28.38 24.98
CA PHE A 12 -82.50 28.07 24.84
C PHE A 12 -82.99 28.53 23.44
N SER A 13 -84.15 28.02 23.01
CA SER A 13 -84.79 28.21 21.71
C SER A 13 -85.35 29.62 21.42
N LYS A 14 -85.66 29.91 20.14
CA LYS A 14 -87.01 30.41 19.78
C LYS A 14 -87.42 30.21 18.31
N LYS A 15 -88.64 29.68 18.19
CA LYS A 15 -89.46 29.23 17.05
C LYS A 15 -89.78 30.29 15.98
N LYS A 16 -90.09 29.81 14.76
CA LYS A 16 -91.38 30.11 14.10
C LYS A 16 -91.77 29.03 13.07
N ASN A 17 -92.91 28.38 13.33
CA ASN A 17 -93.65 27.46 12.46
C ASN A 17 -94.38 28.22 11.35
N ILE A 18 -94.52 27.65 10.15
CA ILE A 18 -95.78 27.67 9.35
C ILE A 18 -95.93 26.37 8.51
N SER A 19 -97.05 25.69 8.76
CA SER A 19 -97.94 24.87 7.90
C SER A 19 -97.50 23.55 7.24
N LEU A 20 -98.29 22.52 7.58
CA LEU A 20 -98.37 21.17 7.05
C LEU A 20 -98.91 21.10 5.61
N SER A 21 -98.30 20.26 4.76
CA SER A 21 -99.06 19.27 3.99
C SER A 21 -98.17 18.10 3.54
N LYS A 22 -98.74 16.89 3.68
CA LYS A 22 -98.30 15.56 3.20
C LYS A 22 -97.13 14.86 3.91
N ILE A 23 -97.57 13.94 4.77
CA ILE A 23 -96.86 12.77 5.28
C ILE A 23 -96.38 11.90 4.10
N HIS A 24 -95.08 11.62 4.05
CA HIS A 24 -94.55 10.33 3.64
C HIS A 24 -93.39 9.98 4.57
N PHE A 25 -93.56 8.92 5.34
CA PHE A 25 -92.47 8.21 6.02
C PHE A 25 -91.50 7.70 4.93
N ILE A 26 -90.29 8.25 4.85
CA ILE A 26 -89.17 7.56 4.20
C ILE A 26 -88.30 6.97 5.30
N THR A 27 -88.46 5.66 5.45
CA THR A 27 -87.56 4.76 6.16
C THR A 27 -86.19 4.83 5.49
N LEU A 28 -85.20 5.48 6.09
CA LEU A 28 -83.79 5.36 5.69
C LEU A 28 -83.29 3.97 6.11
N ARG A 29 -83.59 2.95 5.30
CA ARG A 29 -82.83 1.69 5.27
C ARG A 29 -81.46 2.03 4.67
N ASN A 30 -80.41 2.07 5.50
CA ASN A 30 -79.03 1.95 5.01
C ASN A 30 -78.86 0.55 4.42
N TYR A 31 -79.06 0.43 3.10
CA TYR A 31 -78.65 -0.76 2.35
C TYR A 31 -77.13 -0.74 2.23
N THR A 32 -76.42 -1.41 3.12
CA THR A 32 -75.02 -1.82 2.88
C THR A 32 -75.02 -2.92 1.83
N SER A 33 -74.83 -2.51 0.57
CA SER A 33 -74.70 -3.45 -0.55
C SER A 33 -73.37 -4.20 -0.48
N SER A 34 -73.42 -5.51 -0.68
CA SER A 34 -72.23 -6.34 -0.88
C SER A 34 -71.76 -6.22 -2.33
N ILE A 35 -70.48 -5.92 -2.54
CA ILE A 35 -69.86 -5.76 -3.85
C ILE A 35 -68.88 -6.92 -4.07
N LYS A 36 -69.05 -7.62 -5.19
CA LYS A 36 -68.14 -8.66 -5.68
C LYS A 36 -67.17 -8.05 -6.69
N LEU A 37 -65.88 -8.24 -6.43
CA LEU A 37 -64.77 -7.74 -7.24
C LEU A 37 -63.87 -8.91 -7.65
N PHE A 38 -63.52 -9.00 -8.92
CA PHE A 38 -62.52 -9.97 -9.38
C PHE A 38 -61.14 -9.32 -9.43
N CYS A 39 -60.19 -9.98 -8.77
CA CYS A 39 -58.81 -9.53 -8.60
C CYS A 39 -57.85 -10.43 -9.38
N TYR A 40 -56.80 -9.83 -9.94
CA TYR A 40 -55.70 -10.52 -10.60
C TYR A 40 -54.36 -10.06 -10.01
N ILE A 41 -53.42 -10.98 -9.79
CA ILE A 41 -52.08 -10.68 -9.26
C ILE A 41 -51.10 -10.64 -10.43
N VAL A 42 -50.31 -9.58 -10.54
CA VAL A 42 -49.31 -9.44 -11.61
C VAL A 42 -48.27 -10.55 -11.51
N GLY A 43 -47.90 -11.16 -12.64
CA GLY A 43 -46.93 -12.25 -12.69
C GLY A 43 -47.51 -13.64 -12.39
N THR A 44 -48.81 -13.76 -12.12
CA THR A 44 -49.49 -15.07 -12.00
C THR A 44 -50.27 -15.42 -13.27
N LYS A 45 -50.56 -16.70 -13.50
CA LYS A 45 -51.42 -17.12 -14.62
C LYS A 45 -52.82 -16.51 -14.47
N ILE A 46 -53.43 -16.02 -15.54
CA ILE A 46 -54.76 -15.37 -15.50
C ILE A 46 -55.84 -16.28 -14.90
N GLU A 47 -55.73 -17.59 -15.10
CA GLU A 47 -56.60 -18.61 -14.51
C GLU A 47 -56.65 -18.58 -12.96
N THR A 48 -55.69 -17.89 -12.33
CA THR A 48 -55.60 -17.75 -10.87
C THR A 48 -56.35 -16.52 -10.32
N ALA A 49 -56.98 -15.72 -11.19
CA ALA A 49 -57.84 -14.61 -10.81
C ALA A 49 -58.94 -15.09 -9.84
N PHE A 50 -59.31 -14.24 -8.90
CA PHE A 50 -60.14 -14.66 -7.76
C PHE A 50 -61.13 -13.57 -7.35
N GLU A 51 -62.28 -14.01 -6.86
CA GLU A 51 -63.33 -13.13 -6.37
C GLU A 51 -63.05 -12.68 -4.93
N ILE A 52 -63.29 -11.41 -4.62
CA ILE A 52 -63.42 -10.87 -3.27
C ILE A 52 -64.79 -10.23 -3.12
N THR A 53 -65.43 -10.55 -2.00
CA THR A 53 -66.71 -9.96 -1.61
C THR A 53 -66.46 -9.02 -0.44
N SER A 54 -66.85 -7.76 -0.58
CA SER A 54 -66.67 -6.75 0.47
C SER A 54 -67.89 -5.84 0.56
N ARG A 55 -68.05 -5.17 1.70
CA ARG A 55 -69.15 -4.19 1.88
C ARG A 55 -68.80 -2.89 1.18
N SER A 56 -69.81 -2.21 0.65
CA SER A 56 -69.63 -0.93 -0.05
C SER A 56 -69.03 0.18 0.82
N ASP A 57 -69.11 0.10 2.15
CA ASP A 57 -68.49 1.05 3.09
C ASP A 57 -67.03 0.69 3.48
N THR A 58 -66.45 -0.37 2.91
CA THR A 58 -65.08 -0.80 3.21
C THR A 58 -64.05 0.12 2.55
N SER A 59 -62.99 0.50 3.26
CA SER A 59 -61.90 1.29 2.69
C SER A 59 -60.98 0.44 1.80
N ILE A 60 -60.30 1.07 0.86
CA ILE A 60 -59.28 0.40 0.03
C ILE A 60 -58.15 -0.16 0.91
N ALA A 61 -57.78 0.47 2.01
CA ALA A 61 -56.82 -0.09 2.98
C ALA A 61 -57.29 -1.45 3.53
N LYS A 62 -58.54 -1.54 4.02
CA LYS A 62 -59.12 -2.80 4.51
C LYS A 62 -59.29 -3.83 3.39
N LEU A 63 -59.52 -3.38 2.16
CA LEU A 63 -59.55 -4.26 0.99
C LEU A 63 -58.18 -4.91 0.73
N LYS A 64 -57.07 -4.20 0.96
CA LYS A 64 -55.72 -4.80 0.88
C LYS A 64 -55.57 -5.92 1.89
N ASP A 65 -56.01 -5.73 3.13
CA ASP A 65 -55.96 -6.76 4.17
C ASP A 65 -56.78 -8.00 3.77
N LEU A 66 -57.98 -7.81 3.20
CA LEU A 66 -58.82 -8.89 2.69
C LEU A 66 -58.19 -9.65 1.51
N ILE A 67 -57.51 -8.93 0.61
CA ILE A 67 -56.74 -9.52 -0.50
C ILE A 67 -55.58 -10.34 0.05
N TYR A 68 -54.84 -9.75 1.00
CA TYR A 68 -53.69 -10.36 1.62
C TYR A 68 -54.05 -11.68 2.30
N GLU A 69 -55.04 -11.68 3.18
CA GLU A 69 -55.48 -12.88 3.89
C GLU A 69 -55.99 -13.96 2.93
N LYS A 70 -56.72 -13.58 1.88
CA LYS A 70 -57.25 -14.54 0.90
C LYS A 70 -56.17 -15.24 0.07
N LYS A 71 -55.02 -14.61 -0.10
CA LYS A 71 -53.87 -15.14 -0.84
C LYS A 71 -52.60 -15.13 0.01
N LYS A 72 -52.74 -15.37 1.32
CA LYS A 72 -51.65 -15.25 2.30
C LYS A 72 -50.39 -16.04 1.89
N ARG A 73 -50.56 -17.29 1.44
CA ARG A 73 -49.45 -18.14 0.95
C ARG A 73 -48.66 -17.55 -0.22
N VAL A 74 -49.26 -16.63 -1.00
CA VAL A 74 -48.61 -15.94 -2.13
C VAL A 74 -47.83 -14.72 -1.64
N PHE A 75 -48.25 -14.08 -0.56
CA PHE A 75 -47.70 -12.79 -0.10
C PHE A 75 -46.81 -12.87 1.14
N GLU A 76 -46.96 -13.91 1.97
CA GLU A 76 -46.32 -14.04 3.30
C GLU A 76 -44.77 -14.01 3.26
N ASN A 77 -44.17 -14.26 2.10
CA ASN A 77 -42.72 -14.18 1.88
C ASN A 77 -42.30 -13.03 0.95
N GLU A 78 -43.22 -12.18 0.48
CA GLU A 78 -42.96 -11.19 -0.57
C GLU A 78 -43.34 -9.73 -0.20
N SER A 79 -44.35 -9.49 0.63
CA SER A 79 -44.79 -8.13 1.02
C SER A 79 -45.82 -8.12 2.15
N ASP A 80 -45.92 -7.03 2.94
CA ASP A 80 -47.04 -6.83 3.87
C ASP A 80 -48.33 -6.37 3.14
N ALA A 81 -49.49 -6.58 3.78
CA ALA A 81 -50.78 -6.14 3.24
C ALA A 81 -50.82 -4.64 2.90
N SER A 82 -50.15 -3.80 3.69
CA SER A 82 -50.04 -2.35 3.44
C SER A 82 -49.34 -2.01 2.13
N ASP A 83 -48.44 -2.88 1.68
CA ASP A 83 -47.49 -2.62 0.60
C ASP A 83 -48.05 -2.98 -0.77
N LEU A 84 -49.16 -3.75 -0.81
CA LEU A 84 -49.88 -4.08 -2.04
C LEU A 84 -50.33 -2.81 -2.76
N ILE A 85 -50.01 -2.67 -4.04
CA ILE A 85 -50.53 -1.59 -4.89
C ILE A 85 -51.75 -2.11 -5.65
N LEU A 86 -52.90 -1.47 -5.45
CA LEU A 86 -54.15 -1.85 -6.13
C LEU A 86 -54.44 -0.88 -7.27
N TRP A 87 -54.83 -1.42 -8.42
CA TRP A 87 -55.22 -0.65 -9.60
C TRP A 87 -56.64 -1.00 -10.00
N LYS A 88 -57.49 0.03 -10.19
CA LYS A 88 -58.83 -0.10 -10.76
C LYS A 88 -58.71 -0.31 -12.25
N VAL A 89 -59.28 -1.41 -12.73
CA VAL A 89 -59.36 -1.73 -14.15
C VAL A 89 -60.79 -2.17 -14.51
N ASP A 90 -61.10 -2.27 -15.79
CA ASP A 90 -62.32 -2.93 -16.26
C ASP A 90 -62.00 -3.82 -17.47
N ILE A 91 -61.64 -5.08 -17.19
CA ILE A 91 -61.20 -6.02 -18.23
C ILE A 91 -62.14 -7.22 -18.30
N SER A 92 -62.93 -7.26 -19.38
CA SER A 92 -63.84 -8.38 -19.64
C SER A 92 -63.10 -9.66 -20.03
N ALA A 93 -63.72 -10.81 -19.76
CA ALA A 93 -63.21 -12.13 -20.13
C ALA A 93 -62.92 -12.29 -21.64
N LYS A 94 -63.52 -11.46 -22.50
CA LYS A 94 -63.30 -11.47 -23.95
C LYS A 94 -62.02 -10.72 -24.39
N ASN A 95 -61.41 -9.94 -23.50
CA ASN A 95 -60.20 -9.13 -23.75
C ASN A 95 -58.98 -9.62 -22.94
N ILE A 96 -58.93 -10.92 -22.61
CA ILE A 96 -57.89 -11.54 -21.77
C ILE A 96 -56.48 -11.38 -22.35
N ASP A 97 -56.32 -11.21 -23.66
CA ASP A 97 -54.99 -11.00 -24.27
C ASP A 97 -54.28 -9.74 -23.74
N LYS A 98 -55.02 -8.74 -23.25
CA LYS A 98 -54.46 -7.55 -22.58
C LYS A 98 -53.83 -7.86 -21.22
N LEU A 99 -54.22 -8.96 -20.59
CA LEU A 99 -53.67 -9.43 -19.31
C LEU A 99 -52.53 -10.42 -19.52
N ARG A 100 -52.44 -11.10 -20.67
CA ARG A 100 -51.33 -12.03 -20.98
C ARG A 100 -49.98 -11.32 -20.98
N THR A 101 -49.95 -10.04 -21.31
CA THR A 101 -48.75 -9.21 -21.20
C THR A 101 -48.28 -9.00 -19.75
N LEU A 102 -49.12 -9.28 -18.75
CA LEU A 102 -48.84 -9.12 -17.32
C LEU A 102 -48.46 -10.44 -16.63
N GLU A 103 -48.46 -11.58 -17.35
CA GLU A 103 -48.02 -12.88 -16.83
C GLU A 103 -46.47 -13.01 -16.76
N GLN A 104 -45.72 -12.06 -17.35
CA GLN A 104 -44.25 -12.00 -17.30
C GLN A 104 -43.72 -11.25 -16.06
N PRO A 105 -42.44 -11.45 -15.63
CA PRO A 105 -41.88 -10.86 -14.41
C PRO A 105 -41.91 -9.32 -14.34
N LEU A 106 -41.83 -8.82 -13.11
CA LEU A 106 -42.25 -7.49 -12.63
C LEU A 106 -41.59 -6.27 -13.32
N ASP A 107 -40.41 -6.43 -13.95
CA ASP A 107 -39.59 -5.33 -14.46
C ASP A 107 -40.20 -4.59 -15.68
N THR A 108 -41.15 -5.22 -16.40
CA THR A 108 -41.72 -4.67 -17.65
C THR A 108 -43.13 -4.06 -17.49
N ASN A 109 -43.81 -4.29 -16.37
CA ASN A 109 -45.28 -4.18 -16.31
C ASN A 109 -45.86 -2.86 -15.80
N VAL A 110 -45.10 -1.99 -15.11
CA VAL A 110 -45.65 -0.75 -14.53
C VAL A 110 -46.27 0.17 -15.60
N LYS A 111 -45.56 0.39 -16.72
CA LYS A 111 -46.07 1.21 -17.85
C LYS A 111 -47.25 0.57 -18.58
N ASN A 112 -47.42 -0.75 -18.48
CA ASN A 112 -48.55 -1.46 -19.09
C ASN A 112 -49.77 -1.38 -18.18
N ILE A 113 -49.59 -1.45 -16.85
CA ILE A 113 -50.67 -1.33 -15.87
C ILE A 113 -51.24 0.10 -15.83
N GLU A 114 -50.38 1.14 -15.89
CA GLU A 114 -50.82 2.54 -15.99
C GLU A 114 -51.67 2.83 -17.23
N LYS A 115 -51.50 2.06 -18.32
CA LYS A 115 -52.33 2.15 -19.53
C LYS A 115 -53.65 1.39 -19.40
N LEU A 116 -53.75 0.45 -18.46
CA LEU A 116 -54.90 -0.42 -18.27
C LEU A 116 -55.87 0.10 -17.22
N GLY A 117 -55.44 1.00 -16.33
CA GLY A 117 -56.33 1.60 -15.34
C GLY A 117 -55.66 2.54 -14.33
N GLU A 118 -56.40 2.86 -13.27
CA GLU A 118 -56.08 3.93 -12.34
C GLU A 118 -55.66 3.39 -10.97
N LYS A 119 -54.62 3.97 -10.37
CA LYS A 119 -54.15 3.56 -9.04
C LYS A 119 -55.17 3.91 -7.96
N LEU A 120 -55.52 2.94 -7.12
CA LEU A 120 -56.45 3.13 -6.01
C LEU A 120 -55.76 3.76 -4.80
N ILE A 121 -56.43 4.75 -4.20
CA ILE A 121 -55.95 5.46 -3.03
C ILE A 121 -56.50 4.77 -1.77
N PRO A 122 -55.66 4.42 -0.76
CA PRO A 122 -56.09 3.66 0.42
C PRO A 122 -57.23 4.28 1.24
N LEU A 123 -57.39 5.61 1.17
CA LEU A 123 -58.40 6.37 1.92
C LEU A 123 -59.80 6.30 1.30
N TYR A 124 -59.93 5.90 0.03
CA TYR A 124 -61.22 5.81 -0.63
C TYR A 124 -62.02 4.59 -0.18
N ILE A 125 -63.34 4.68 -0.32
CA ILE A 125 -64.28 3.63 0.05
C ILE A 125 -64.72 2.88 -1.23
N ILE A 126 -64.89 1.55 -1.15
CA ILE A 126 -65.19 0.70 -2.31
C ILE A 126 -66.43 1.18 -3.07
N GLY A 127 -67.51 1.54 -2.35
CA GLY A 127 -68.76 1.99 -2.95
C GLY A 127 -68.69 3.35 -3.67
N GLU A 128 -67.66 4.16 -3.40
CA GLU A 128 -67.39 5.39 -4.15
C GLU A 128 -66.70 5.10 -5.49
N ILE A 129 -66.05 3.94 -5.61
CA ILE A 129 -65.20 3.58 -6.74
C ILE A 129 -65.88 2.56 -7.66
N PHE A 130 -66.65 1.63 -7.08
CA PHE A 130 -67.32 0.53 -7.76
C PHE A 130 -68.82 0.59 -7.47
N GLU A 131 -69.62 1.07 -8.43
CA GLU A 131 -71.06 1.29 -8.25
C GLU A 131 -71.87 -0.02 -8.15
N GLN A 132 -71.37 -1.11 -8.74
CA GLN A 132 -72.03 -2.43 -8.74
C GLN A 132 -71.04 -3.58 -8.91
N SER A 133 -71.46 -4.80 -8.55
CA SER A 133 -70.68 -6.02 -8.78
C SER A 133 -70.46 -6.26 -10.28
N SER A 134 -69.23 -6.60 -10.66
CA SER A 134 -68.88 -6.87 -12.06
C SER A 134 -68.33 -8.29 -12.23
N LYS A 135 -68.50 -8.84 -13.43
CA LYS A 135 -67.91 -10.13 -13.85
C LYS A 135 -66.54 -9.96 -14.51
N ASN A 136 -66.10 -8.72 -14.68
CA ASN A 136 -64.80 -8.37 -15.26
C ASN A 136 -63.73 -8.35 -14.16
N ILE A 137 -62.46 -8.49 -14.54
CA ILE A 137 -61.37 -8.19 -13.62
C ILE A 137 -61.42 -6.68 -13.35
N CYS A 138 -61.59 -6.35 -12.07
CA CYS A 138 -61.81 -4.98 -11.58
C CYS A 138 -60.59 -4.43 -10.85
N ILE A 139 -59.73 -5.33 -10.34
CA ILE A 139 -58.56 -4.97 -9.54
C ILE A 139 -57.34 -5.75 -10.05
N ILE A 140 -56.26 -5.02 -10.35
CA ILE A 140 -54.92 -5.59 -10.49
C ILE A 140 -54.16 -5.34 -9.19
N VAL A 141 -53.62 -6.41 -8.61
CA VAL A 141 -52.78 -6.41 -7.42
C VAL A 141 -51.33 -6.48 -7.87
N GLN A 142 -50.59 -5.42 -7.62
CA GLN A 142 -49.18 -5.31 -7.94
C GLN A 142 -48.37 -5.33 -6.64
N LEU A 143 -47.38 -6.23 -6.58
CA LEU A 143 -46.37 -6.22 -5.53
C LEU A 143 -45.47 -4.98 -5.68
N PRO A 144 -44.92 -4.44 -4.57
CA PRO A 144 -43.86 -3.46 -4.67
C PRO A 144 -42.79 -4.01 -5.62
N ALA A 145 -42.42 -3.25 -6.66
CA ALA A 145 -41.25 -3.61 -7.44
C ALA A 145 -40.09 -3.83 -6.47
N ILE A 146 -39.39 -4.96 -6.58
CA ILE A 146 -38.19 -5.25 -5.76
C ILE A 146 -37.43 -3.95 -5.67
N PHE A 147 -37.24 -3.48 -4.44
CA PHE A 147 -36.73 -2.17 -4.07
C PHE A 147 -35.59 -1.63 -4.96
N MET A 148 -34.78 -2.56 -5.50
CA MET A 148 -33.73 -2.34 -6.50
C MET A 148 -34.19 -1.69 -7.81
N ASP A 149 -35.35 -2.03 -8.38
CA ASP A 149 -35.78 -1.48 -9.68
C ASP A 149 -36.12 0.02 -9.59
N MET A 150 -36.60 0.51 -8.43
CA MET A 150 -36.75 1.95 -8.17
C MET A 150 -35.39 2.67 -8.04
N VAL A 151 -34.42 2.05 -7.37
CA VAL A 151 -33.05 2.58 -7.22
C VAL A 151 -32.32 2.60 -8.57
N LEU A 152 -32.49 1.56 -9.38
CA LEU A 152 -31.92 1.42 -10.73
C LEU A 152 -32.62 2.35 -11.75
N LYS A 153 -33.93 2.61 -11.61
CA LYS A 153 -34.67 3.59 -12.42
C LYS A 153 -34.25 5.04 -12.14
N GLY A 154 -33.91 5.38 -10.89
CA GLY A 154 -33.34 6.68 -10.52
C GLY A 154 -31.91 6.90 -11.01
N ALA A 155 -31.18 5.82 -11.32
CA ALA A 155 -29.82 5.84 -11.85
C ALA A 155 -29.75 5.96 -13.39
N LYS A 156 -30.89 6.14 -14.08
CA LYS A 156 -30.95 6.37 -15.54
C LYS A 156 -30.48 7.78 -15.90
N GLY A 157 -29.16 7.96 -15.84
CA GLY A 157 -28.43 9.10 -16.37
C GLY A 157 -26.96 8.72 -16.47
N ALA A 158 -26.55 8.31 -17.68
CA ALA A 158 -25.20 7.87 -18.08
C ALA A 158 -24.76 6.48 -17.57
N THR A 159 -25.11 5.44 -18.33
CA THR A 159 -24.37 4.17 -18.37
C THR A 159 -22.98 4.43 -18.95
N ASN A 160 -21.93 3.97 -18.29
CA ASN A 160 -20.56 4.14 -18.79
C ASN A 160 -20.34 3.36 -20.09
N ALA A 161 -20.12 4.07 -21.19
CA ALA A 161 -19.36 3.56 -22.31
C ALA A 161 -17.88 3.48 -21.87
N ASN A 162 -17.34 2.26 -21.84
CA ASN A 162 -15.92 1.92 -21.85
C ASN A 162 -14.98 2.86 -21.06
N ILE A 163 -14.86 2.62 -19.75
CA ILE A 163 -13.59 2.89 -19.08
C ILE A 163 -12.67 1.71 -19.40
N SER A 164 -12.07 1.76 -20.57
CA SER A 164 -10.85 1.02 -20.86
C SER A 164 -9.81 1.42 -19.81
N ARG A 165 -9.58 0.56 -18.82
CA ARG A 165 -8.32 0.56 -18.07
C ARG A 165 -7.59 -0.72 -18.40
N PRO A 166 -6.65 -0.62 -19.34
CA PRO A 166 -5.33 -1.16 -19.07
C PRO A 166 -4.29 -0.10 -19.41
N VAL A 167 -3.94 0.73 -18.43
CA VAL A 167 -2.55 1.18 -18.36
C VAL A 167 -1.81 -0.06 -17.87
N ASP A 168 -0.95 -0.60 -18.71
CA ASP A 168 -0.16 -1.80 -18.48
C ASP A 168 0.21 -2.02 -17.01
N LYS A 169 -0.28 -3.13 -16.44
CA LYS A 169 -0.10 -3.42 -15.02
C LYS A 169 1.30 -4.01 -14.84
N MET A 170 2.20 -3.26 -14.19
CA MET A 170 3.51 -3.72 -13.69
C MET A 170 3.44 -5.18 -13.23
N PRO A 171 4.36 -6.10 -13.55
CA PRO A 171 4.24 -7.50 -13.12
C PRO A 171 4.10 -7.70 -11.60
N PHE A 172 3.41 -8.77 -11.20
CA PHE A 172 3.26 -9.19 -9.81
C PHE A 172 4.38 -10.19 -9.46
N MET A 173 5.20 -9.88 -8.45
CA MET A 173 6.41 -10.64 -8.12
C MET A 173 6.53 -10.85 -6.61
N GLU A 174 7.13 -11.98 -6.20
CA GLU A 174 7.48 -12.29 -4.80
C GLU A 174 6.30 -12.15 -3.84
N ARG A 175 5.17 -12.74 -4.22
CA ARG A 175 3.96 -12.81 -3.42
C ARG A 175 3.50 -14.26 -3.43
N ASP A 176 3.46 -14.84 -2.23
CA ASP A 176 3.03 -16.21 -2.02
C ASP A 176 1.51 -16.25 -2.03
N ILE A 177 0.93 -16.66 -3.16
CA ILE A 177 -0.51 -16.87 -3.33
C ILE A 177 -0.89 -18.29 -2.84
N ASP A 178 0.01 -19.26 -2.96
CA ASP A 178 -0.27 -20.68 -2.68
C ASP A 178 -0.69 -20.89 -1.22
N LYS A 179 -0.04 -20.20 -0.27
CA LYS A 179 -0.47 -20.26 1.14
C LYS A 179 -1.87 -19.71 1.37
N ALA A 180 -2.24 -18.64 0.67
CA ALA A 180 -3.58 -18.08 0.77
C ALA A 180 -4.61 -19.05 0.18
N ILE A 181 -4.33 -19.62 -0.99
CA ILE A 181 -5.19 -20.62 -1.63
C ILE A 181 -5.35 -21.84 -0.72
N ALA A 182 -4.27 -22.38 -0.16
CA ALA A 182 -4.34 -23.54 0.74
C ALA A 182 -5.21 -23.27 1.98
N ARG A 183 -5.21 -22.04 2.50
CA ARG A 183 -6.12 -21.64 3.59
C ARG A 183 -7.57 -21.54 3.13
N ILE A 184 -7.82 -20.95 1.96
CA ILE A 184 -9.16 -20.87 1.38
C ILE A 184 -9.74 -22.27 1.14
N THR A 185 -8.94 -23.19 0.55
CA THR A 185 -9.33 -24.59 0.35
C THR A 185 -9.69 -25.25 1.67
N ARG A 186 -8.85 -25.09 2.70
CA ARG A 186 -9.15 -25.64 4.03
C ARG A 186 -10.45 -25.08 4.62
N ASN A 187 -10.67 -23.78 4.51
CA ASN A 187 -11.91 -23.16 5.01
C ASN A 187 -13.15 -23.77 4.35
N ILE A 188 -13.08 -24.08 3.05
CA ILE A 188 -14.18 -24.71 2.30
C ILE A 188 -14.34 -26.17 2.69
N GLU A 189 -13.26 -26.92 2.87
CA GLU A 189 -13.31 -28.30 3.37
C GLU A 189 -13.94 -28.36 4.76
N SER A 190 -13.56 -27.45 5.66
CA SER A 190 -14.16 -27.29 6.99
C SER A 190 -15.65 -26.94 6.91
N HIS A 191 -16.02 -26.05 6.00
CA HIS A 191 -17.41 -25.67 5.73
C HIS A 191 -18.25 -26.88 5.28
N LEU A 192 -17.73 -27.65 4.32
CA LEU A 192 -18.36 -28.86 3.77
C LEU A 192 -18.53 -29.97 4.83
N THR A 193 -17.53 -30.13 5.69
CA THR A 193 -17.56 -31.10 6.80
C THR A 193 -18.33 -30.61 8.02
N ASN A 194 -18.92 -29.41 7.95
CA ASN A 194 -19.67 -28.76 9.03
C ASN A 194 -18.85 -28.68 10.32
N SER A 195 -17.57 -28.33 10.22
CA SER A 195 -16.71 -28.22 11.40
C SER A 195 -17.26 -27.17 12.36
N GLN A 196 -17.35 -27.57 13.63
CA GLN A 196 -17.76 -26.73 14.76
C GLN A 196 -16.57 -25.99 15.39
N SER A 197 -15.35 -26.32 14.99
CA SER A 197 -14.14 -25.66 15.48
C SER A 197 -13.89 -24.41 14.67
N SER A 198 -14.01 -23.26 15.32
CA SER A 198 -13.75 -21.97 14.70
C SER A 198 -12.26 -21.71 14.42
N ALA A 199 -11.37 -22.53 15.00
CA ALA A 199 -9.94 -22.58 14.65
C ALA A 199 -9.69 -23.20 13.26
N ASP A 200 -10.70 -23.86 12.68
CA ASP A 200 -10.58 -24.51 11.37
C ASP A 200 -10.85 -23.54 10.20
N TYR A 201 -11.17 -22.28 10.51
CA TYR A 201 -11.51 -21.22 9.56
C TYR A 201 -10.60 -20.00 9.75
N ASP A 202 -9.91 -19.60 8.68
CA ASP A 202 -9.03 -18.43 8.67
C ASP A 202 -9.62 -17.27 7.86
N ILE A 203 -9.83 -16.11 8.49
CA ILE A 203 -9.96 -14.84 7.76
C ILE A 203 -8.58 -14.43 7.27
N LEU A 204 -8.44 -14.16 5.97
CA LEU A 204 -7.16 -13.75 5.41
C LEU A 204 -6.87 -12.29 5.72
N VAL A 205 -5.63 -11.98 6.10
CA VAL A 205 -5.22 -10.62 6.49
C VAL A 205 -3.88 -10.26 5.86
N SER A 206 -3.80 -9.12 5.19
CA SER A 206 -2.54 -8.52 4.77
C SER A 206 -2.39 -7.14 5.42
N GLY A 207 -1.52 -7.05 6.41
CA GLY A 207 -1.16 -5.81 7.09
C GLY A 207 0.19 -5.24 6.62
N GLY A 208 0.48 -4.00 7.03
CA GLY A 208 1.78 -3.35 6.88
C GLY A 208 1.71 -2.02 6.13
N ALA A 209 2.87 -1.41 5.86
CA ALA A 209 2.98 -0.07 5.30
C ALA A 209 2.16 0.19 4.01
N PRO A 210 1.69 1.43 3.74
CA PRO A 210 1.07 1.76 2.46
C PRO A 210 2.03 1.64 1.28
N GLY A 211 1.51 1.18 0.16
CA GLY A 211 2.28 1.06 -1.09
C GLY A 211 3.06 -0.24 -1.26
N ILE A 212 3.02 -1.18 -0.29
CA ILE A 212 3.59 -2.53 -0.40
C ILE A 212 2.78 -3.49 -1.31
N GLY A 213 1.64 -3.04 -1.80
CA GLY A 213 0.84 -3.77 -2.80
C GLY A 213 -0.24 -4.70 -2.23
N LYS A 214 -0.75 -4.44 -1.02
CA LYS A 214 -1.81 -5.25 -0.37
C LYS A 214 -3.11 -5.30 -1.17
N THR A 215 -3.62 -4.14 -1.59
CA THR A 215 -4.82 -4.06 -2.44
C THR A 215 -4.66 -4.90 -3.71
N ARG A 216 -3.48 -4.76 -4.34
CA ARG A 216 -3.15 -5.54 -5.53
C ARG A 216 -3.04 -7.05 -5.25
N TYR A 217 -2.53 -7.43 -4.08
CA TYR A 217 -2.47 -8.84 -3.69
C TYR A 217 -3.87 -9.46 -3.67
N GLY A 218 -4.86 -8.77 -3.11
CA GLY A 218 -6.27 -9.20 -3.14
C GLY A 218 -6.78 -9.38 -4.56
N ASP A 219 -6.57 -8.40 -5.43
CA ASP A 219 -6.97 -8.47 -6.85
C ASP A 219 -6.35 -9.68 -7.58
N GLU A 220 -5.04 -9.90 -7.41
CA GLU A 220 -4.34 -10.99 -8.12
C GLU A 220 -4.65 -12.36 -7.52
N LEU A 221 -4.88 -12.45 -6.21
CA LEU A 221 -5.36 -13.66 -5.54
C LEU A 221 -6.74 -14.05 -6.11
N PHE A 222 -7.69 -13.11 -6.18
CA PHE A 222 -9.01 -13.38 -6.73
C PHE A 222 -8.93 -13.86 -8.19
N LYS A 223 -8.19 -13.18 -9.05
CA LYS A 223 -8.02 -13.62 -10.44
C LYS A 223 -7.41 -15.02 -10.53
N HIS A 224 -6.51 -15.39 -9.62
CA HIS A 224 -5.97 -16.74 -9.60
C HIS A 224 -7.07 -17.76 -9.28
N LEU A 225 -7.90 -17.48 -8.27
CA LEU A 225 -9.03 -18.33 -7.90
C LEU A 225 -10.05 -18.46 -9.04
N GLU A 226 -10.32 -17.37 -9.76
CA GLU A 226 -11.25 -17.33 -10.90
C GLU A 226 -10.72 -18.13 -12.11
N ASN A 227 -9.43 -17.96 -12.46
CA ASN A 227 -8.85 -18.61 -13.63
C ASN A 227 -8.46 -20.08 -13.39
N ASN A 228 -8.29 -20.48 -12.13
CA ASN A 228 -7.83 -21.81 -11.77
C ASN A 228 -8.69 -22.35 -10.62
N GLN A 229 -9.61 -23.28 -10.89
CA GLN A 229 -10.52 -23.85 -9.91
C GLN A 229 -10.02 -25.16 -9.26
N TYR A 230 -8.72 -25.51 -9.36
CA TYR A 230 -8.19 -26.70 -8.69
C TYR A 230 -8.30 -26.65 -7.15
N TRP A 231 -8.51 -25.47 -6.58
CA TRP A 231 -8.71 -25.25 -5.14
C TRP A 231 -10.12 -25.61 -4.66
N VAL A 232 -11.08 -25.78 -5.57
CA VAL A 232 -12.48 -26.10 -5.26
C VAL A 232 -12.64 -27.61 -5.08
N PRO A 233 -13.11 -28.10 -3.92
CA PRO A 233 -13.42 -29.51 -3.72
C PRO A 233 -14.41 -30.04 -4.77
N SER A 234 -14.36 -31.35 -5.07
CA SER A 234 -15.23 -32.01 -6.05
C SER A 234 -16.72 -31.74 -5.85
N GLU A 235 -17.12 -31.68 -4.58
CA GLU A 235 -18.45 -31.45 -4.05
C GLU A 235 -18.98 -30.05 -4.39
N TRP A 236 -18.08 -29.11 -4.68
CA TRP A 236 -18.37 -27.70 -5.00
C TRP A 236 -18.01 -27.29 -6.43
N LYS A 237 -17.71 -28.24 -7.32
CA LYS A 237 -17.37 -27.96 -8.72
C LYS A 237 -18.46 -27.21 -9.52
N ASN A 238 -19.70 -27.19 -9.04
CA ASN A 238 -20.79 -26.38 -9.59
C ASN A 238 -20.99 -25.10 -8.76
N ASN A 239 -19.96 -24.25 -8.73
CA ASN A 239 -19.98 -22.98 -8.02
C ASN A 239 -20.00 -21.77 -8.95
N HIS A 240 -20.57 -20.68 -8.45
CA HIS A 240 -20.47 -19.35 -9.01
C HIS A 240 -19.56 -18.52 -8.10
N ILE A 241 -18.62 -17.79 -8.68
CA ILE A 241 -17.61 -17.03 -7.94
C ILE A 241 -17.83 -15.53 -8.18
N GLU A 242 -17.94 -14.75 -7.12
CA GLU A 242 -18.05 -13.29 -7.16
C GLU A 242 -16.94 -12.62 -6.34
N SER A 243 -16.45 -11.47 -6.82
CA SER A 243 -15.51 -10.61 -6.08
C SER A 243 -16.16 -9.30 -5.68
N LEU A 244 -16.06 -8.97 -4.40
CA LEU A 244 -16.57 -7.72 -3.85
C LEU A 244 -15.42 -6.94 -3.20
N TYR A 245 -15.08 -5.78 -3.76
CA TYR A 245 -14.05 -4.89 -3.25
C TYR A 245 -14.65 -3.66 -2.55
N ILE A 246 -14.52 -3.62 -1.23
CA ILE A 246 -14.95 -2.52 -0.36
C ILE A 246 -13.71 -1.73 0.09
N ASP A 247 -13.62 -0.47 -0.33
CA ASP A 247 -12.55 0.47 0.07
C ASP A 247 -13.10 1.48 1.09
N PHE A 248 -12.71 1.33 2.36
CA PHE A 248 -13.08 2.29 3.42
C PHE A 248 -12.28 3.60 3.36
N GLY A 249 -11.20 3.64 2.57
CA GLY A 249 -10.29 4.78 2.44
C GLY A 249 -10.65 5.77 1.34
N ASN A 250 -11.43 5.41 0.32
CA ASN A 250 -11.92 6.34 -0.70
C ASN A 250 -13.40 6.18 -1.03
N ASP A 251 -13.84 5.00 -1.44
CA ASP A 251 -15.14 4.81 -2.08
C ASP A 251 -16.32 4.70 -1.09
N CYS A 252 -16.11 3.97 0.01
CA CYS A 252 -17.15 3.56 0.95
C CYS A 252 -16.86 4.05 2.38
N LYS A 253 -16.28 5.25 2.52
CA LYS A 253 -15.89 5.86 3.80
C LYS A 253 -17.01 5.82 4.84
N LEU A 254 -16.64 5.58 6.10
CA LEU A 254 -17.52 5.79 7.24
C LEU A 254 -17.65 7.29 7.53
N ASN A 255 -18.86 7.74 7.86
CA ASN A 255 -19.13 9.11 8.28
C ASN A 255 -20.24 9.13 9.34
N SER A 256 -20.64 10.31 9.81
CA SER A 256 -21.59 10.44 10.91
C SER A 256 -22.97 9.82 10.65
N TYR A 257 -23.35 9.55 9.39
CA TYR A 257 -24.58 8.82 9.12
C TYR A 257 -24.52 7.36 9.60
N ASP A 258 -23.32 6.77 9.62
CA ASP A 258 -23.12 5.41 10.08
C ASP A 258 -23.19 5.31 11.65
N ASP A 259 -23.25 6.46 12.36
CA ASP A 259 -23.37 6.51 13.83
C ASP A 259 -24.65 5.85 14.36
N GLU A 260 -25.74 5.82 13.58
CA GLU A 260 -27.03 5.24 14.00
C GLU A 260 -27.25 3.81 13.50
N LEU A 261 -26.39 3.34 12.60
CA LEU A 261 -26.55 2.03 11.96
C LEU A 261 -25.93 0.91 12.80
N THR A 262 -26.46 -0.30 12.64
CA THR A 262 -25.86 -1.51 13.21
C THR A 262 -24.69 -1.99 12.33
N PRO A 263 -23.72 -2.74 12.89
CA PRO A 263 -22.59 -3.27 12.12
C PRO A 263 -23.00 -4.05 10.86
N THR A 264 -24.07 -4.85 10.94
CA THR A 264 -24.60 -5.62 9.81
C THR A 264 -25.16 -4.73 8.69
N LEU A 265 -25.85 -3.63 9.05
CA LEU A 265 -26.37 -2.67 8.08
C LEU A 265 -25.24 -1.90 7.39
N ILE A 266 -24.22 -1.50 8.14
CA ILE A 266 -23.09 -0.71 7.62
C ILE A 266 -22.35 -1.49 6.53
N ILE A 267 -22.08 -2.78 6.74
CA ILE A 267 -21.43 -3.63 5.74
C ILE A 267 -22.41 -4.04 4.64
N GLY A 268 -23.64 -4.46 4.96
CA GLY A 268 -24.62 -4.87 3.94
C GLY A 268 -24.91 -3.75 2.93
N LEU A 269 -25.03 -2.50 3.37
CA LEU A 269 -25.15 -1.33 2.47
C LEU A 269 -23.97 -1.20 1.50
N ARG A 270 -22.75 -1.45 1.96
CA ARG A 270 -21.51 -1.34 1.16
C ARG A 270 -21.39 -2.51 0.19
N ILE A 271 -21.73 -3.72 0.61
CA ILE A 271 -21.83 -4.92 -0.24
C ILE A 271 -22.84 -4.67 -1.36
N ALA A 272 -24.05 -4.19 -1.03
CA ALA A 272 -25.09 -3.91 -2.01
C ALA A 272 -24.66 -2.82 -3.00
N PHE A 273 -24.04 -1.74 -2.51
CA PHE A 273 -23.49 -0.71 -3.38
C PHE A 273 -22.43 -1.27 -4.35
N VAL A 274 -21.47 -2.04 -3.83
CA VAL A 274 -20.38 -2.60 -4.65
C VAL A 274 -20.94 -3.55 -5.71
N PHE A 275 -21.88 -4.43 -5.35
CA PHE A 275 -22.42 -5.41 -6.28
C PHE A 275 -23.37 -4.80 -7.32
N TYR A 276 -24.31 -3.94 -6.89
CA TYR A 276 -25.38 -3.47 -7.76
C TYR A 276 -25.08 -2.15 -8.47
N ILE A 277 -24.24 -1.30 -7.87
CA ILE A 277 -24.07 0.10 -8.31
C ILE A 277 -22.67 0.35 -8.86
N LYS A 278 -21.63 -0.01 -8.11
CA LYS A 278 -20.24 0.30 -8.44
C LYS A 278 -19.85 -0.31 -9.79
N GLY A 279 -19.23 0.50 -10.66
CA GLY A 279 -18.84 0.09 -12.01
C GLY A 279 -19.98 0.02 -13.03
N LYS A 280 -21.24 -0.09 -12.58
CA LYS A 280 -22.45 -0.16 -13.43
C LYS A 280 -23.10 1.21 -13.63
N TYR A 281 -23.04 2.07 -12.62
CA TYR A 281 -23.66 3.40 -12.61
C TYR A 281 -22.68 4.48 -12.14
N GLN A 282 -22.83 5.71 -12.65
CA GLN A 282 -22.10 6.89 -12.16
C GLN A 282 -22.71 7.43 -10.87
N MET A 283 -22.72 6.61 -9.82
CA MET A 283 -23.32 6.94 -8.54
C MET A 283 -22.31 6.73 -7.41
N LYS A 284 -22.10 7.75 -6.59
CA LYS A 284 -21.28 7.66 -5.38
C LYS A 284 -22.05 6.95 -4.26
N PHE A 285 -21.33 6.33 -3.34
CA PHE A 285 -21.92 5.61 -2.22
C PHE A 285 -22.87 6.48 -1.39
N GLU A 286 -22.52 7.75 -1.12
CA GLU A 286 -23.37 8.65 -0.36
C GLU A 286 -24.69 8.97 -1.07
N THR A 287 -24.66 9.01 -2.41
CA THR A 287 -25.86 9.24 -3.21
C THR A 287 -26.76 8.02 -3.17
N PHE A 288 -26.20 6.82 -3.36
CA PHE A 288 -26.91 5.55 -3.20
C PHE A 288 -27.59 5.47 -1.84
N ARG A 289 -26.81 5.64 -0.77
CA ARG A 289 -27.27 5.61 0.62
C ARG A 289 -28.42 6.58 0.89
N ARG A 290 -28.32 7.81 0.37
CA ARG A 290 -29.39 8.83 0.49
C ARG A 290 -30.67 8.39 -0.21
N LEU A 291 -30.57 7.80 -1.40
CA LEU A 291 -31.74 7.35 -2.17
C LEU A 291 -32.47 6.20 -1.48
N ILE A 292 -31.72 5.33 -0.80
CA ILE A 292 -32.29 4.16 -0.11
C ILE A 292 -32.68 4.42 1.34
N GLY A 293 -32.53 5.64 1.85
CA GLY A 293 -32.58 5.96 3.28
C GLY A 293 -33.83 5.51 4.04
N LYS A 294 -35.01 5.42 3.38
CA LYS A 294 -36.24 4.91 4.02
C LYS A 294 -36.30 3.38 4.17
N TYR A 295 -35.41 2.69 3.48
CA TYR A 295 -35.36 1.23 3.38
C TYR A 295 -34.01 0.70 3.85
N CYS A 296 -33.20 1.52 4.53
CA CYS A 296 -31.87 1.09 4.99
C CYS A 296 -31.93 -0.15 5.89
N VAL A 297 -33.05 -0.38 6.59
CA VAL A 297 -33.25 -1.49 7.52
C VAL A 297 -33.21 -2.88 6.89
N ILE A 298 -33.44 -3.01 5.57
CA ILE A 298 -33.39 -4.31 4.85
C ILE A 298 -32.00 -4.60 4.25
N PHE A 299 -30.99 -3.78 4.55
CA PHE A 299 -29.63 -3.96 4.04
C PHE A 299 -28.74 -4.66 5.06
N THR A 300 -29.26 -5.65 5.78
CA THR A 300 -28.40 -6.50 6.63
C THR A 300 -27.52 -7.38 5.74
N ILE A 301 -26.42 -7.90 6.29
CA ILE A 301 -25.53 -8.81 5.55
C ILE A 301 -26.32 -10.00 4.97
N SER A 302 -27.29 -10.54 5.72
CA SER A 302 -28.12 -11.67 5.29
C SER A 302 -29.02 -11.34 4.13
N ASP A 303 -29.81 -10.27 4.27
CA ASP A 303 -30.75 -9.85 3.22
C ASP A 303 -30.00 -9.56 1.91
N VAL A 304 -28.83 -8.94 2.00
CA VAL A 304 -28.03 -8.57 0.83
C VAL A 304 -27.42 -9.80 0.16
N PHE A 305 -26.83 -10.74 0.90
CA PHE A 305 -26.27 -11.95 0.27
C PHE A 305 -27.35 -12.86 -0.32
N GLU A 306 -28.49 -13.02 0.36
CA GLU A 306 -29.63 -13.75 -0.18
C GLU A 306 -30.18 -13.06 -1.45
N SER A 307 -30.26 -11.73 -1.44
CA SER A 307 -30.61 -10.94 -2.62
C SER A 307 -29.65 -11.16 -3.79
N ILE A 308 -28.33 -11.15 -3.54
CA ILE A 308 -27.30 -11.42 -4.55
C ILE A 308 -27.46 -12.83 -5.12
N TYR A 309 -27.61 -13.84 -4.25
CA TYR A 309 -27.79 -15.24 -4.63
C TYR A 309 -29.02 -15.42 -5.54
N ASN A 310 -30.13 -14.78 -5.19
CA ASN A 310 -31.36 -14.80 -5.98
C ASN A 310 -31.22 -14.03 -7.29
N HIS A 311 -30.56 -12.87 -7.28
CA HIS A 311 -30.33 -12.04 -8.47
C HIS A 311 -29.48 -12.76 -9.53
N LEU A 312 -28.51 -13.57 -9.09
CA LEU A 312 -27.66 -14.39 -9.95
C LEU A 312 -28.37 -15.65 -10.47
N GLY A 313 -29.61 -15.93 -10.02
CA GLY A 313 -30.39 -17.08 -10.47
C GLY A 313 -29.85 -18.44 -10.00
N LEU A 314 -29.05 -18.48 -8.92
CA LEU A 314 -28.32 -19.69 -8.53
C LEU A 314 -29.21 -20.77 -7.90
N LYS A 315 -30.38 -20.38 -7.38
CA LYS A 315 -31.36 -21.27 -6.74
C LYS A 315 -31.96 -22.29 -7.71
N SER A 316 -32.16 -21.94 -8.98
CA SER A 316 -32.69 -22.88 -9.97
C SER A 316 -31.69 -23.95 -10.37
N ASP A 317 -30.39 -23.66 -10.22
CA ASP A 317 -29.29 -24.47 -10.71
C ASP A 317 -28.61 -25.30 -9.60
N ASN A 318 -29.10 -25.21 -8.36
CA ASN A 318 -28.47 -25.79 -7.16
C ASN A 318 -26.96 -25.45 -7.06
N LYS A 319 -26.60 -24.22 -7.45
CA LYS A 319 -25.21 -23.74 -7.47
C LYS A 319 -24.83 -23.13 -6.14
N HIS A 320 -23.59 -23.37 -5.70
CA HIS A 320 -23.02 -22.67 -4.56
C HIS A 320 -22.49 -21.29 -5.00
N LEU A 321 -22.65 -20.28 -4.16
CA LEU A 321 -22.07 -18.96 -4.33
C LEU A 321 -20.82 -18.84 -3.44
N PHE A 322 -19.67 -18.66 -4.07
CA PHE A 322 -18.43 -18.27 -3.40
C PHE A 322 -18.22 -16.76 -3.58
N VAL A 323 -18.14 -16.03 -2.48
CA VAL A 323 -17.87 -14.59 -2.49
C VAL A 323 -16.48 -14.34 -1.92
N PHE A 324 -15.58 -13.82 -2.73
CA PHE A 324 -14.33 -13.23 -2.24
C PHE A 324 -14.59 -11.79 -1.82
N LEU A 325 -14.67 -11.55 -0.52
CA LEU A 325 -14.99 -10.23 0.05
C LEU A 325 -13.70 -9.54 0.50
N HIS A 326 -13.18 -8.63 -0.32
CA HIS A 326 -12.00 -7.85 -0.03
C HIS A 326 -12.38 -6.54 0.65
N ILE A 327 -12.02 -6.41 1.94
CA ILE A 327 -12.19 -5.22 2.76
C ILE A 327 -10.84 -4.51 2.88
N ASP A 328 -10.71 -3.36 2.25
CA ASP A 328 -9.49 -2.56 2.22
C ASP A 328 -9.58 -1.35 3.16
N GLU A 329 -8.41 -0.94 3.65
CA GLU A 329 -8.23 0.09 4.69
C GLU A 329 -9.08 -0.18 5.94
N PHE A 330 -9.12 -1.44 6.40
CA PHE A 330 -9.96 -1.88 7.52
C PHE A 330 -9.70 -1.12 8.83
N GLN A 331 -8.48 -0.61 9.04
CA GLN A 331 -8.11 0.13 10.26
C GLN A 331 -8.92 1.42 10.41
N LEU A 332 -9.43 1.98 9.30
CA LEU A 332 -10.28 3.17 9.33
C LEU A 332 -11.63 2.92 10.02
N ILE A 333 -12.04 1.66 10.19
CA ILE A 333 -13.24 1.30 10.96
C ILE A 333 -13.03 1.61 12.43
N ASP A 334 -11.88 1.21 12.98
CA ASP A 334 -11.50 1.43 14.37
C ASP A 334 -11.19 2.91 14.65
N GLU A 335 -10.47 3.59 13.75
CA GLU A 335 -10.24 5.03 13.83
C GLU A 335 -11.55 5.82 13.85
N TRP A 336 -12.52 5.42 13.03
CA TRP A 336 -13.82 6.06 12.96
C TRP A 336 -14.62 5.85 14.25
N GLU A 337 -14.60 4.64 14.82
CA GLU A 337 -15.30 4.33 16.07
C GLU A 337 -14.67 5.09 17.25
N SER A 338 -13.35 5.09 17.35
CA SER A 338 -12.61 5.90 18.32
C SER A 338 -13.00 7.39 18.24
N ASN A 339 -13.16 7.92 17.02
CA ASN A 339 -13.63 9.29 16.81
C ASN A 339 -15.10 9.46 17.24
N ALA A 340 -15.98 8.51 16.92
CA ALA A 340 -17.39 8.53 17.31
C ALA A 340 -17.55 8.56 18.83
N VAL A 341 -16.83 7.68 19.54
CA VAL A 341 -16.86 7.58 21.00
C VAL A 341 -16.24 8.83 21.65
N MET A 342 -15.00 9.16 21.29
CA MET A 342 -14.26 10.24 21.98
C MET A 342 -14.75 11.64 21.62
N LYS A 343 -15.02 11.90 20.33
CA LYS A 343 -15.35 13.26 19.85
C LYS A 343 -16.85 13.49 19.73
N ARG A 344 -17.61 12.48 19.30
CA ARG A 344 -19.08 12.58 19.12
C ARG A 344 -19.88 12.05 20.31
N LYS A 345 -19.22 11.51 21.34
CA LYS A 345 -19.83 10.95 22.57
C LYS A 345 -20.84 9.84 22.29
N MET A 346 -20.58 9.04 21.26
CA MET A 346 -21.39 7.87 20.92
C MET A 346 -21.08 6.69 21.86
N VAL A 347 -22.04 5.78 21.98
CA VAL A 347 -21.83 4.50 22.67
C VAL A 347 -20.89 3.63 21.83
N GLU A 348 -19.92 3.01 22.48
CA GLU A 348 -19.00 2.04 21.86
C GLU A 348 -19.79 0.83 21.33
N LYS A 349 -19.53 0.45 20.08
CA LYS A 349 -20.26 -0.62 19.37
C LYS A 349 -19.40 -1.84 19.09
N GLU A 350 -18.11 -1.83 19.44
CA GLU A 350 -17.12 -2.83 19.00
C GLU A 350 -17.26 -3.12 17.50
N LEU A 351 -17.31 -2.06 16.69
CA LEU A 351 -17.80 -2.07 15.32
C LEU A 351 -17.05 -3.10 14.45
N PHE A 352 -15.72 -3.03 14.47
CA PHE A 352 -14.88 -3.92 13.68
C PHE A 352 -15.07 -5.39 14.09
N LYS A 353 -15.03 -5.68 15.39
CA LYS A 353 -15.26 -7.03 15.94
C LYS A 353 -16.62 -7.59 15.54
N ASN A 354 -17.68 -6.80 15.67
CA ASN A 354 -19.04 -7.22 15.32
C ASN A 354 -19.22 -7.40 13.81
N MET A 355 -18.61 -6.56 12.97
CA MET A 355 -18.60 -6.75 11.51
C MET A 355 -17.95 -8.08 11.13
N ILE A 356 -16.75 -8.36 11.66
CA ILE A 356 -16.00 -9.57 11.38
C ILE A 356 -16.74 -10.81 11.88
N THR A 357 -17.32 -10.75 13.09
CA THR A 357 -18.10 -11.85 13.67
C THR A 357 -19.31 -12.19 12.81
N ASN A 358 -20.06 -11.19 12.35
CA ASN A 358 -21.22 -11.41 11.49
C ASN A 358 -20.85 -11.94 10.09
N LEU A 359 -19.70 -11.53 9.54
CA LEU A 359 -19.20 -12.07 8.27
C LEU A 359 -18.72 -13.52 8.41
N ALA A 360 -18.07 -13.87 9.52
CA ALA A 360 -17.58 -15.23 9.77
C ALA A 360 -18.70 -16.27 9.82
N LEU A 361 -19.95 -15.87 10.15
CA LEU A 361 -21.12 -16.76 10.07
C LEU A 361 -21.33 -17.37 8.67
N TYR A 362 -20.89 -16.69 7.61
CA TYR A 362 -20.95 -17.19 6.24
C TYR A 362 -19.78 -18.10 5.85
N MET A 363 -18.86 -18.35 6.78
CA MET A 363 -17.84 -19.39 6.65
C MET A 363 -18.29 -20.70 7.30
N PHE A 364 -19.14 -20.64 8.32
CA PHE A 364 -19.54 -21.79 9.13
C PHE A 364 -20.70 -22.60 8.54
N GLY A 365 -20.63 -23.93 8.72
CA GLY A 365 -21.69 -24.91 8.43
C GLY A 365 -22.11 -24.99 6.97
N PRO A 366 -22.91 -25.98 6.54
CA PRO A 366 -23.26 -26.12 5.13
C PRO A 366 -24.26 -25.05 4.72
N SER A 367 -23.81 -24.10 3.89
CA SER A 367 -24.63 -23.07 3.26
C SER A 367 -24.44 -23.08 1.74
N HIS A 368 -25.45 -22.61 1.01
CA HIS A 368 -25.29 -22.36 -0.42
C HIS A 368 -24.47 -21.11 -0.71
N ILE A 369 -24.21 -20.27 0.30
CA ILE A 369 -23.41 -19.05 0.19
C ILE A 369 -22.23 -19.18 1.15
N PHE A 370 -21.02 -19.03 0.60
CA PHE A 370 -19.79 -18.97 1.35
C PHE A 370 -19.05 -17.69 1.06
N VAL A 371 -18.63 -17.02 2.12
CA VAL A 371 -17.91 -15.75 2.02
C VAL A 371 -16.51 -15.98 2.55
N GLN A 372 -15.49 -15.69 1.74
CA GLN A 372 -14.10 -15.62 2.17
C GLN A 372 -13.72 -14.15 2.36
N PRO A 373 -13.61 -13.66 3.61
CA PRO A 373 -13.12 -12.32 3.85
C PRO A 373 -11.60 -12.24 3.65
N PHE A 374 -11.15 -11.16 3.03
CA PHE A 374 -9.76 -10.75 2.93
C PHE A 374 -9.62 -9.31 3.40
N LEU A 375 -8.89 -9.10 4.50
CA LEU A 375 -8.66 -7.79 5.09
C LEU A 375 -7.31 -7.25 4.63
N SER A 376 -7.28 -6.04 4.06
CA SER A 376 -6.02 -5.33 3.80
C SER A 376 -6.00 -3.95 4.44
N GLY A 377 -4.86 -3.57 5.03
CA GLY A 377 -4.77 -2.32 5.79
C GLY A 377 -3.38 -2.07 6.34
N THR A 378 -3.22 -0.99 7.10
CA THR A 378 -1.92 -0.55 7.67
C THR A 378 -1.71 -0.97 9.12
N ALA A 379 -2.77 -1.31 9.84
CA ALA A 379 -2.73 -1.61 11.27
C ALA A 379 -3.11 -3.08 11.56
N PRO A 380 -2.20 -4.06 11.36
CA PRO A 380 -2.50 -5.47 11.63
C PRO A 380 -2.85 -5.75 13.10
N HIS A 381 -2.44 -4.89 14.03
CA HIS A 381 -2.71 -5.05 15.46
C HIS A 381 -4.18 -4.91 15.85
N VAL A 382 -4.95 -4.09 15.12
CA VAL A 382 -6.41 -4.00 15.27
C VAL A 382 -7.06 -5.37 15.04
N VAL A 383 -6.43 -6.21 14.22
CA VAL A 383 -6.86 -7.60 14.03
C VAL A 383 -6.44 -8.49 15.19
N ASN A 384 -5.26 -8.27 15.79
CA ASN A 384 -4.80 -9.05 16.95
C ASN A 384 -5.70 -8.86 18.17
N SER A 385 -6.16 -7.63 18.46
CA SER A 385 -7.10 -7.39 19.57
C SER A 385 -8.45 -8.06 19.35
N VAL A 386 -8.93 -8.10 18.09
CA VAL A 386 -10.13 -8.87 17.73
C VAL A 386 -9.88 -10.37 17.79
N LYS A 387 -8.70 -10.84 17.40
CA LYS A 387 -8.31 -12.26 17.49
C LYS A 387 -8.32 -12.76 18.94
N GLU A 388 -7.86 -11.95 19.89
CA GLU A 388 -7.87 -12.31 21.31
C GLU A 388 -9.27 -12.34 21.92
N SER A 389 -10.20 -11.57 21.35
CA SER A 389 -11.56 -11.38 21.88
C SER A 389 -12.67 -12.09 21.10
N SER A 390 -12.35 -12.70 19.95
CA SER A 390 -13.28 -13.44 19.10
C SER A 390 -12.83 -14.88 18.93
N ASN A 391 -13.79 -15.80 18.78
CA ASN A 391 -13.48 -17.20 18.47
C ASN A 391 -13.04 -17.37 17.00
N ILE A 392 -12.47 -16.38 16.30
CA ILE A 392 -12.20 -16.46 14.85
C ILE A 392 -10.68 -16.48 14.61
N SER A 393 -10.20 -17.42 13.78
CA SER A 393 -8.78 -17.46 13.41
C SER A 393 -8.48 -16.49 12.25
N PHE A 394 -7.27 -15.93 12.28
CA PHE A 394 -6.76 -15.01 11.27
C PHE A 394 -5.49 -15.57 10.63
N GLY A 395 -5.56 -15.73 9.31
CA GLY A 395 -4.47 -16.16 8.46
C GLY A 395 -3.73 -14.99 7.84
N PHE A 396 -2.61 -14.57 8.44
CA PHE A 396 -1.78 -13.50 7.87
C PHE A 396 -1.05 -13.93 6.59
N VAL A 397 -1.13 -13.09 5.57
CA VAL A 397 -0.42 -13.22 4.29
C VAL A 397 0.52 -12.03 4.08
N ASN A 398 1.79 -12.35 3.84
CA ASN A 398 2.84 -11.35 3.80
C ASN A 398 2.93 -10.69 2.41
N CYS A 399 2.98 -9.37 2.39
CA CYS A 399 3.33 -8.56 1.21
C CYS A 399 4.73 -7.95 1.38
N PRO A 400 5.82 -8.73 1.21
CA PRO A 400 7.17 -8.22 1.44
C PRO A 400 7.57 -7.12 0.46
N GLN A 401 8.56 -6.31 0.82
CA GLN A 401 9.20 -5.44 -0.17
C GLN A 401 9.81 -6.29 -1.31
N LEU A 402 9.88 -5.72 -2.52
CA LEU A 402 10.46 -6.37 -3.67
C LEU A 402 11.98 -6.47 -3.50
N SER A 403 12.53 -7.67 -3.73
CA SER A 403 13.97 -7.83 -3.85
C SER A 403 14.49 -7.14 -5.12
N LEU A 404 15.80 -6.85 -5.16
CA LEU A 404 16.44 -6.37 -6.38
C LEU A 404 16.16 -7.29 -7.57
N ARG A 405 16.16 -8.61 -7.37
CA ARG A 405 15.84 -9.58 -8.42
C ARG A 405 14.43 -9.39 -8.98
N ALA A 406 13.44 -9.15 -8.13
CA ALA A 406 12.07 -8.87 -8.58
C ALA A 406 11.97 -7.54 -9.33
N MET A 407 12.63 -6.49 -8.84
CA MET A 407 12.67 -5.19 -9.51
C MET A 407 13.29 -5.30 -10.91
N LEU A 408 14.40 -6.05 -11.05
CA LEU A 408 15.02 -6.31 -12.35
C LEU A 408 14.11 -7.11 -13.30
N LYS A 409 13.37 -8.10 -12.80
CA LYS A 409 12.38 -8.84 -13.61
C LYS A 409 11.25 -7.93 -14.09
N ILE A 410 10.78 -7.02 -13.24
CA ILE A 410 9.78 -6.02 -13.61
C ILE A 410 10.32 -5.07 -14.68
N ALA A 411 11.55 -4.57 -14.52
CA ALA A 411 12.20 -3.75 -15.53
C ALA A 411 12.38 -4.51 -16.86
N ASN A 412 12.77 -5.79 -16.81
CA ASN A 412 12.88 -6.66 -17.98
C ASN A 412 11.55 -6.86 -18.72
N HIS A 413 10.43 -6.93 -17.99
CA HIS A 413 9.11 -7.00 -18.61
C HIS A 413 8.82 -5.75 -19.44
N TYR A 414 9.10 -4.56 -18.90
CA TYR A 414 8.96 -3.32 -19.67
C TYR A 414 9.97 -3.23 -20.81
N ALA A 415 11.22 -3.64 -20.59
CA ALA A 415 12.24 -3.69 -21.63
C ALA A 415 11.83 -4.60 -22.79
N GLN A 416 11.24 -5.77 -22.50
CA GLN A 416 10.68 -6.66 -23.50
C GLN A 416 9.53 -6.00 -24.25
N LYS A 417 8.59 -5.41 -23.53
CA LYS A 417 7.42 -4.76 -24.11
C LYS A 417 7.81 -3.61 -25.05
N PHE A 418 8.81 -2.83 -24.67
CA PHE A 418 9.27 -1.67 -25.43
C PHE A 418 10.38 -1.98 -26.42
N ASP A 419 10.66 -3.27 -26.67
CA ASP A 419 11.66 -3.71 -27.65
C ASP A 419 13.03 -3.05 -27.39
N ALA A 420 13.44 -3.07 -26.11
CA ALA A 420 14.70 -2.53 -25.67
C ALA A 420 15.87 -3.31 -26.29
N GLU A 421 16.94 -2.59 -26.61
CA GLU A 421 18.11 -3.18 -27.25
C GLU A 421 18.74 -4.29 -26.39
N LYS A 422 19.18 -5.34 -27.07
CA LYS A 422 19.90 -6.48 -26.50
C LYS A 422 21.28 -6.59 -27.12
N PHE A 423 22.16 -7.30 -26.42
CA PHE A 423 23.38 -7.84 -27.00
C PHE A 423 23.09 -9.16 -27.75
N ASP A 424 24.05 -9.67 -28.50
CA ASP A 424 23.97 -10.93 -29.25
C ASP A 424 23.71 -12.14 -28.33
N CYS A 425 24.06 -12.08 -27.03
CA CYS A 425 23.60 -13.09 -26.05
C CYS A 425 22.11 -13.07 -25.75
N GLY A 426 21.40 -12.02 -26.12
CA GLY A 426 20.01 -11.79 -25.70
C GLY A 426 19.84 -11.05 -24.37
N GLU A 427 20.93 -10.66 -23.69
CA GLU A 427 20.86 -9.81 -22.49
C GLU A 427 20.54 -8.35 -22.85
N TYR A 428 19.77 -7.66 -22.01
CA TYR A 428 19.38 -6.28 -22.28
C TYR A 428 20.50 -5.28 -22.00
N LYS A 429 20.69 -4.32 -22.91
CA LYS A 429 21.71 -3.26 -22.76
C LYS A 429 21.47 -2.36 -21.55
N TRP A 430 20.20 -2.12 -21.20
CA TRP A 430 19.84 -1.26 -20.07
C TRP A 430 20.43 -1.72 -18.74
N MET A 431 20.71 -3.03 -18.58
CA MET A 431 21.29 -3.60 -17.36
C MET A 431 22.72 -3.11 -17.09
N LEU A 432 23.35 -2.40 -18.04
CA LEU A 432 24.64 -1.73 -17.83
C LEU A 432 24.50 -0.30 -17.29
N CYS A 433 23.29 0.26 -17.27
CA CYS A 433 23.06 1.63 -16.83
C CYS A 433 23.03 1.70 -15.29
N GLN A 434 24.16 2.06 -14.68
CA GLN A 434 24.31 2.15 -13.22
C GLN A 434 23.34 3.15 -12.57
N PRO A 435 23.14 4.36 -13.12
CA PRO A 435 22.15 5.30 -12.59
C PRO A 435 20.73 4.72 -12.57
N PHE A 436 20.34 3.96 -13.59
CA PHE A 436 19.01 3.35 -13.62
C PHE A 436 18.89 2.21 -12.60
N LEU A 437 19.89 1.35 -12.49
CA LEU A 437 19.92 0.30 -11.46
C LEU A 437 19.84 0.88 -10.05
N GLN A 438 20.61 1.94 -9.78
CA GLN A 438 20.56 2.66 -8.52
C GLN A 438 19.17 3.25 -8.27
N LEU A 439 18.56 3.86 -9.29
CA LEU A 439 17.22 4.43 -9.18
C LEU A 439 16.16 3.38 -8.82
N LEU A 440 16.29 2.15 -9.34
CA LEU A 440 15.44 1.03 -8.93
C LEU A 440 15.68 0.67 -7.45
N GLU A 441 16.94 0.58 -7.02
CA GLU A 441 17.26 0.24 -5.64
C GLU A 441 16.90 1.33 -4.63
N ASP A 442 16.93 2.60 -5.03
CA ASP A 442 16.53 3.76 -4.22
C ASP A 442 15.07 3.69 -3.76
N THR A 443 14.25 2.90 -4.46
CA THR A 443 12.88 2.59 -4.06
C THR A 443 12.81 1.75 -2.79
N GLY A 444 13.92 1.15 -2.35
CA GLY A 444 13.99 0.24 -1.21
C GLY A 444 13.13 -1.01 -1.39
N GLY A 445 12.74 -1.34 -2.63
CA GLY A 445 11.79 -2.43 -2.92
C GLY A 445 10.33 -2.06 -2.71
N LEU A 446 9.99 -0.79 -2.42
CA LEU A 446 8.61 -0.34 -2.26
C LEU A 446 7.90 -0.32 -3.64
N PRO A 447 6.90 -1.20 -3.88
CA PRO A 447 6.21 -1.29 -5.17
C PRO A 447 5.62 0.04 -5.65
N ARG A 448 5.10 0.87 -4.75
CA ARG A 448 4.56 2.20 -5.11
C ARG A 448 5.64 3.15 -5.62
N ALA A 449 6.80 3.20 -4.96
CA ALA A 449 7.92 4.01 -5.43
C ALA A 449 8.43 3.52 -6.78
N LEU A 450 8.55 2.19 -6.96
CA LEU A 450 8.93 1.59 -8.22
C LEU A 450 7.94 1.90 -9.35
N GLN A 451 6.64 1.91 -9.04
CA GLN A 451 5.61 2.33 -10.01
C GLN A 451 5.81 3.78 -10.45
N TYR A 452 6.13 4.71 -9.53
CA TYR A 452 6.41 6.10 -9.90
C TYR A 452 7.71 6.25 -10.69
N VAL A 453 8.74 5.44 -10.40
CA VAL A 453 9.96 5.39 -11.22
C VAL A 453 9.60 5.05 -12.67
N PHE A 454 8.92 3.93 -12.90
CA PHE A 454 8.52 3.54 -14.26
C PHE A 454 7.56 4.54 -14.91
N TYR A 455 6.62 5.10 -14.14
CA TYR A 455 5.75 6.16 -14.62
C TYR A 455 6.56 7.33 -15.17
N GLU A 456 7.53 7.86 -14.41
CA GLU A 456 8.36 8.98 -14.88
C GLU A 456 9.34 8.60 -15.99
N CYS A 457 9.88 7.38 -15.99
CA CYS A 457 10.70 6.87 -17.10
C CYS A 457 9.95 6.86 -18.43
N PHE A 458 8.64 6.56 -18.42
CA PHE A 458 7.84 6.35 -19.64
C PHE A 458 6.85 7.48 -19.97
N ARG A 459 6.69 8.47 -19.08
CA ARG A 459 5.72 9.59 -19.24
C ARG A 459 6.10 10.57 -20.35
N ILE A 460 7.38 10.67 -20.71
CA ILE A 460 7.82 11.55 -21.79
C ILE A 460 7.42 10.89 -23.12
N GLU A 461 6.29 11.32 -23.69
CA GLU A 461 5.77 10.97 -25.03
C GLU A 461 5.38 9.50 -25.26
N GLY A 462 5.18 8.70 -24.20
CA GLY A 462 4.78 7.28 -24.34
C GLY A 462 5.87 6.40 -24.95
N ASP A 463 7.11 6.87 -24.96
CA ASP A 463 8.20 6.27 -25.71
C ASP A 463 9.15 5.50 -24.79
N GLY A 464 8.63 4.48 -24.11
CA GLY A 464 9.47 3.54 -23.36
C GLY A 464 10.59 2.95 -24.22
N LYS A 465 10.38 2.86 -25.54
CA LYS A 465 11.39 2.47 -26.53
C LYS A 465 12.52 3.51 -26.62
N LYS A 466 12.23 4.80 -26.74
CA LYS A 466 13.22 5.89 -26.68
C LYS A 466 13.90 5.98 -25.32
N PHE A 467 13.17 5.77 -24.22
CA PHE A 467 13.80 5.71 -22.89
C PHE A 467 14.94 4.68 -22.87
N PHE A 468 14.67 3.44 -23.30
CA PHE A 468 15.69 2.39 -23.34
C PHE A 468 16.77 2.62 -24.41
N LYS A 469 16.41 3.17 -25.57
CA LYS A 469 17.36 3.49 -26.65
C LYS A 469 18.36 4.59 -26.24
N GLU A 470 17.90 5.57 -25.48
CA GLU A 470 18.68 6.72 -25.04
C GLU A 470 19.06 6.61 -23.56
N ILE A 471 19.09 5.40 -23.00
CA ILE A 471 19.19 5.19 -21.55
C ILE A 471 20.41 5.89 -20.92
N ASP A 472 21.56 5.89 -21.61
CA ASP A 472 22.79 6.54 -21.15
C ASP A 472 22.76 8.07 -21.22
N ARG A 473 21.77 8.64 -21.92
CA ARG A 473 21.54 10.09 -22.05
C ARG A 473 20.37 10.58 -21.19
N GLN A 474 19.71 9.68 -20.45
CA GLN A 474 18.58 10.05 -19.61
C GLN A 474 19.03 10.93 -18.45
N ASN A 475 18.19 11.92 -18.11
CA ASN A 475 18.41 12.75 -16.95
C ASN A 475 17.80 12.09 -15.71
N PHE A 476 18.56 11.19 -15.09
CA PHE A 476 18.13 10.45 -13.90
C PHE A 476 17.88 11.36 -12.68
N ASP A 477 18.58 12.50 -12.56
CA ASP A 477 18.34 13.46 -11.48
C ASP A 477 16.93 14.07 -11.59
N ASN A 478 16.50 14.42 -12.81
CA ASN A 478 15.16 14.93 -13.06
C ASN A 478 14.09 13.85 -12.79
N ILE A 479 14.34 12.60 -13.19
CA ILE A 479 13.44 11.49 -12.88
C ILE A 479 13.35 11.31 -11.36
N PHE A 480 14.48 11.27 -10.66
CA PHE A 480 14.54 11.15 -9.21
C PHE A 480 13.76 12.27 -8.52
N HIS A 481 13.96 13.53 -8.93
CA HIS A 481 13.27 14.68 -8.35
C HIS A 481 11.75 14.60 -8.51
N LYS A 482 11.26 14.20 -9.69
CA LYS A 482 9.82 14.02 -9.93
C LYS A 482 9.24 12.87 -9.11
N VAL A 483 9.94 11.74 -9.00
CA VAL A 483 9.53 10.62 -8.16
C VAL A 483 9.49 11.02 -6.68
N LYS A 484 10.51 11.76 -6.21
CA LYS A 484 10.55 12.34 -4.85
C LYS A 484 9.32 13.21 -4.58
N ALA A 485 8.92 14.06 -5.54
CA ALA A 485 7.74 14.90 -5.44
C ALA A 485 6.44 14.08 -5.36
N HIS A 486 6.26 13.05 -6.20
CA HIS A 486 5.09 12.15 -6.14
C HIS A 486 4.98 11.41 -4.81
N LEU A 487 6.11 10.96 -4.27
CA LEU A 487 6.16 10.31 -2.97
C LEU A 487 5.82 11.30 -1.85
N GLN A 488 6.39 12.50 -1.87
CA GLN A 488 6.04 13.53 -0.89
C GLN A 488 4.55 13.91 -0.95
N GLU A 489 3.97 14.06 -2.14
CA GLU A 489 2.54 14.33 -2.29
C GLU A 489 1.68 13.19 -1.75
N ARG A 490 2.06 11.94 -2.06
CA ARG A 490 1.30 10.75 -1.67
C ARG A 490 1.32 10.47 -0.17
N TYR A 491 2.46 10.69 0.49
CA TYR A 491 2.73 10.28 1.87
C TYR A 491 2.79 11.46 2.85
N ASN A 492 2.81 12.70 2.34
CA ASN A 492 2.81 13.94 3.11
C ASN A 492 3.88 14.01 4.22
N ILE A 493 5.08 13.50 3.93
CA ILE A 493 6.16 13.27 4.90
C ILE A 493 6.62 14.60 5.53
N TYR A 494 6.73 15.69 4.76
CA TYR A 494 7.07 17.02 5.31
C TYR A 494 6.15 17.45 6.46
N LYS A 495 4.83 17.24 6.33
CA LYS A 495 3.88 17.61 7.40
C LYS A 495 4.07 16.74 8.64
N PHE A 496 4.41 15.47 8.46
CA PHE A 496 4.74 14.59 9.58
C PHE A 496 5.99 15.08 10.31
N ILE A 497 7.08 15.37 9.59
CA ILE A 497 8.35 15.83 10.18
C ILE A 497 8.15 17.14 10.95
N GLN A 498 7.46 18.12 10.34
CA GLN A 498 7.20 19.42 10.99
C GLN A 498 6.46 19.30 12.33
N LYS A 499 5.57 18.30 12.47
CA LYS A 499 4.84 18.04 13.71
C LYS A 499 5.61 17.19 14.71
N ASN A 500 6.53 16.36 14.22
CA ASN A 500 7.15 15.26 14.95
C ASN A 500 8.68 15.25 14.78
N GLU A 501 9.35 16.40 14.82
CA GLU A 501 10.78 16.54 14.48
C GLU A 501 11.69 15.58 15.26
N LYS A 502 11.54 15.51 16.58
CA LYS A 502 12.33 14.61 17.45
C LYS A 502 12.14 13.14 17.07
N LEU A 503 10.89 12.71 16.92
CA LEU A 503 10.55 11.36 16.47
C LEU A 503 11.09 11.05 15.08
N ALA A 504 11.02 12.02 14.15
CA ALA A 504 11.57 11.86 12.80
C ALA A 504 13.09 11.66 12.81
N LEU A 505 13.82 12.35 13.71
CA LEU A 505 15.26 12.15 13.89
C LEU A 505 15.59 10.75 14.42
N GLU A 506 14.80 10.22 15.36
CA GLU A 506 14.97 8.85 15.87
C GLU A 506 14.66 7.81 14.81
N LEU A 507 13.56 7.96 14.07
CA LEU A 507 13.21 7.07 12.96
C LEU A 507 14.31 7.02 11.90
N LEU A 508 14.85 8.18 11.50
CA LEU A 508 15.94 8.28 10.54
C LEU A 508 17.21 7.60 11.08
N TYR A 509 17.55 7.83 12.35
CA TYR A 509 18.71 7.21 12.99
C TYR A 509 18.57 5.69 13.06
N HIS A 510 17.44 5.17 13.54
CA HIS A 510 17.19 3.72 13.63
C HIS A 510 17.21 3.07 12.25
N SER A 511 16.69 3.75 11.22
CA SER A 511 16.68 3.23 9.86
C SER A 511 18.08 3.13 9.25
N ILE A 512 18.87 4.20 9.37
CA ILE A 512 20.25 4.23 8.85
C ILE A 512 21.12 3.21 9.58
N ASP A 513 21.01 3.14 10.89
CA ASP A 513 21.86 2.27 11.69
C ASP A 513 21.33 0.81 11.76
N GLY A 514 20.18 0.51 11.13
CA GLY A 514 19.55 -0.80 11.16
C GLY A 514 19.34 -1.30 12.59
N ILE A 515 18.92 -0.41 13.49
CA ILE A 515 18.73 -0.72 14.91
C ILE A 515 17.42 -1.49 15.07
N PRO A 516 17.46 -2.71 15.63
CA PRO A 516 16.24 -3.46 15.91
C PRO A 516 15.39 -2.76 16.96
N VAL A 517 14.08 -2.72 16.74
CA VAL A 517 13.06 -2.16 17.65
C VAL A 517 11.98 -3.21 17.93
N SER A 518 11.32 -3.14 19.09
CA SER A 518 10.08 -3.90 19.33
C SER A 518 8.85 -3.11 18.86
N VAL A 519 7.71 -3.77 18.69
CA VAL A 519 6.49 -3.11 18.20
C VAL A 519 5.89 -2.13 19.23
N GLU A 520 6.06 -2.43 20.52
CA GLU A 520 5.61 -1.57 21.62
C GLU A 520 6.61 -0.46 21.98
N GLU A 521 7.79 -0.46 21.35
CA GLU A 521 8.83 0.54 21.64
C GLU A 521 8.35 1.94 21.24
N CYS A 522 8.51 2.92 22.14
CA CYS A 522 8.24 4.33 21.84
C CYS A 522 9.56 5.08 21.68
N LEU A 523 9.81 5.61 20.48
CA LEU A 523 11.05 6.33 20.18
C LEU A 523 11.05 7.78 20.67
N ASP A 524 9.90 8.33 21.05
CA ASP A 524 9.80 9.66 21.65
C ASP A 524 8.92 9.62 22.90
N GLU A 525 9.56 9.54 24.07
CA GLU A 525 8.90 9.52 25.39
C GLU A 525 7.91 10.67 25.62
N SER A 526 8.05 11.79 24.90
CA SER A 526 7.11 12.91 25.01
C SER A 526 5.77 12.67 24.30
N LYS A 527 5.70 11.63 23.47
CA LYS A 527 4.53 11.24 22.69
C LYS A 527 4.33 9.72 22.75
N PRO A 528 3.95 9.18 23.93
CA PRO A 528 3.82 7.75 24.17
C PRO A 528 2.83 7.05 23.23
N GLU A 529 1.94 7.81 22.58
CA GLU A 529 1.02 7.31 21.57
C GLU A 529 1.69 6.87 20.26
N TYR A 530 2.95 7.23 20.00
CA TYR A 530 3.70 6.82 18.80
C TYR A 530 4.63 5.64 19.09
N THR A 531 4.06 4.50 19.48
CA THR A 531 4.77 3.21 19.44
C THR A 531 5.12 2.83 18.00
N ILE A 532 6.11 1.95 17.80
CA ILE A 532 6.48 1.43 16.47
C ILE A 532 5.28 0.79 15.75
N GLU A 533 4.44 0.08 16.48
CA GLU A 533 3.18 -0.51 16.02
C GLU A 533 2.22 0.53 15.46
N ASN A 534 1.98 1.61 16.22
CA ASN A 534 1.14 2.70 15.76
C ASN A 534 1.79 3.38 14.56
N LEU A 535 3.12 3.55 14.57
CA LEU A 535 3.92 4.15 13.50
C LEU A 535 3.88 3.38 12.17
N GLU A 536 3.78 2.06 12.18
CA GLU A 536 3.54 1.26 10.97
C GLU A 536 2.19 1.58 10.30
N SER A 537 1.22 2.03 11.12
CA SER A 537 -0.08 2.47 10.63
C SER A 537 -0.01 3.85 9.95
N TYR A 538 1.03 4.66 10.26
CA TYR A 538 1.29 5.94 9.59
C TYR A 538 2.03 5.72 8.25
N GLU A 539 1.80 6.63 7.30
CA GLU A 539 1.82 6.23 5.90
C GLU A 539 3.18 5.81 5.30
N HIS A 540 4.33 6.08 5.92
CA HIS A 540 5.63 6.00 5.26
C HIS A 540 6.74 5.23 6.02
N ILE A 541 6.38 4.44 7.03
CA ILE A 541 7.33 3.60 7.79
C ILE A 541 7.14 2.14 7.39
N ILE A 542 8.24 1.45 7.08
CA ILE A 542 8.21 0.03 6.67
C ILE A 542 9.01 -0.78 7.68
N LEU A 543 8.40 -1.81 8.23
CA LEU A 543 9.04 -2.71 9.19
C LEU A 543 9.47 -4.00 8.52
N ASN A 544 10.72 -4.39 8.73
CA ASN A 544 11.27 -5.66 8.27
C ASN A 544 11.66 -6.53 9.48
N PRO A 545 11.16 -7.78 9.58
CA PRO A 545 11.46 -8.66 10.71
C PRO A 545 12.96 -9.00 10.75
N CYS A 546 13.51 -9.10 11.95
CA CYS A 546 14.90 -9.47 12.16
C CYS A 546 15.06 -11.00 12.08
N ASN A 547 16.02 -11.47 11.26
CA ASN A 547 16.28 -12.91 11.12
C ASN A 547 16.67 -13.59 12.44
N ALA A 548 17.34 -12.87 13.35
CA ALA A 548 17.82 -13.41 14.62
C ALA A 548 16.76 -13.43 15.72
N ASP A 549 15.77 -12.54 15.64
CA ASP A 549 14.73 -12.36 16.65
C ASP A 549 13.43 -11.93 15.96
N PRO A 550 12.47 -12.85 15.77
CA PRO A 550 11.19 -12.55 15.12
C PRO A 550 10.33 -11.52 15.87
N SER A 551 10.62 -11.23 17.15
CA SER A 551 9.92 -10.20 17.92
C SER A 551 10.44 -8.78 17.65
N LYS A 552 11.54 -8.65 16.89
CA LYS A 552 12.17 -7.38 16.58
C LYS A 552 12.13 -7.06 15.10
N PHE A 553 12.07 -5.77 14.82
CA PHE A 553 11.94 -5.23 13.48
C PHE A 553 13.02 -4.18 13.22
N THR A 554 13.42 -4.03 11.97
CA THR A 554 14.22 -2.90 11.52
C THR A 554 13.34 -1.96 10.73
N ILE A 555 13.53 -0.66 10.93
CA ILE A 555 12.85 0.37 10.16
C ILE A 555 13.57 0.55 8.83
N ASN A 556 12.88 0.33 7.71
CA ASN A 556 13.44 0.54 6.39
C ASN A 556 12.83 1.78 5.73
N MET A 557 13.68 2.72 5.30
CA MET A 557 13.28 3.89 4.52
C MET A 557 13.93 3.84 3.14
N PRO A 558 13.17 3.90 2.04
CA PRO A 558 13.73 4.16 0.71
C PRO A 558 14.64 5.38 0.71
N PHE A 559 15.65 5.41 -0.15
CA PHE A 559 16.56 6.56 -0.23
C PHE A 559 15.80 7.86 -0.59
N PHE A 560 14.72 7.76 -1.37
CA PHE A 560 13.79 8.86 -1.60
C PHE A 560 13.27 9.48 -0.30
N PHE A 561 12.89 8.66 0.70
CA PHE A 561 12.39 9.15 1.97
C PHE A 561 13.51 9.80 2.78
N ILE A 562 14.73 9.24 2.77
CA ILE A 562 15.90 9.86 3.40
C ILE A 562 16.17 11.27 2.84
N CYS A 563 16.05 11.45 1.51
CA CYS A 563 16.20 12.77 0.88
C CYS A 563 15.12 13.75 1.36
N ILE A 564 13.85 13.32 1.39
CA ILE A 564 12.73 14.13 1.91
C ILE A 564 12.94 14.48 3.39
N TYR A 565 13.47 13.55 4.19
CA TYR A 565 13.82 13.81 5.59
C TYR A 565 14.91 14.88 5.71
N ASN A 566 15.96 14.79 4.89
CA ASN A 566 17.03 15.80 4.89
C ASN A 566 16.53 17.18 4.45
N ASP A 567 15.65 17.26 3.44
CA ASP A 567 15.06 18.52 2.98
C ASP A 567 14.35 19.28 4.12
N SER A 568 13.74 18.57 5.07
CA SER A 568 13.05 19.17 6.23
C SER A 568 13.92 19.33 7.48
N LEU A 569 14.71 18.31 7.84
CA LEU A 569 15.52 18.30 9.06
C LEU A 569 16.82 19.10 8.91
N ASN A 570 17.23 19.35 7.65
CA ASN A 570 18.47 20.01 7.28
C ASN A 570 19.66 19.40 8.02
N ILE A 571 19.84 18.08 7.86
CA ILE A 571 20.97 17.34 8.47
C ILE A 571 22.27 17.77 7.81
N VAL A 572 22.24 17.91 6.48
CA VAL A 572 23.29 18.59 5.71
C VAL A 572 22.64 19.60 4.77
N ASN A 573 23.28 20.76 4.63
CA ASN A 573 22.83 21.85 3.77
C ASN A 573 23.17 21.59 2.29
N LYS A 574 22.78 20.42 1.77
CA LYS A 574 22.94 19.97 0.39
C LYS A 574 21.84 18.95 0.04
N GLU A 575 21.46 18.89 -1.23
CA GLU A 575 20.59 17.82 -1.75
C GLU A 575 21.34 16.48 -1.74
N LEU A 576 20.82 15.51 -1.00
CA LEU A 576 21.49 14.22 -0.79
C LEU A 576 21.64 13.43 -2.08
N GLU A 577 20.64 13.49 -2.96
CA GLU A 577 20.62 12.82 -4.25
C GLU A 577 21.75 13.29 -5.18
N LYS A 578 22.14 14.58 -5.08
CA LYS A 578 23.27 15.15 -5.82
C LYS A 578 24.61 14.79 -5.19
N VAL A 579 24.67 14.81 -3.86
CA VAL A 579 25.90 14.53 -3.11
C VAL A 579 26.30 13.05 -3.19
N PHE A 580 25.32 12.16 -3.19
CA PHE A 580 25.50 10.71 -3.28
C PHE A 580 25.15 10.17 -4.66
N GLN A 581 25.33 10.99 -5.70
CA GLN A 581 24.96 10.64 -7.07
C GLN A 581 25.76 9.43 -7.58
N VAL A 582 25.06 8.49 -8.21
CA VAL A 582 25.66 7.34 -8.90
C VAL A 582 25.66 7.62 -10.39
N GLN A 583 26.86 7.68 -10.97
CA GLN A 583 27.09 7.86 -12.40
C GLN A 583 27.73 6.59 -12.96
N ASN A 584 27.59 6.35 -14.28
CA ASN A 584 28.24 5.22 -14.96
C ASN A 584 29.77 5.19 -14.75
N ASP A 585 30.39 6.36 -14.54
CA ASP A 585 31.80 6.52 -14.25
C ASP A 585 32.03 7.08 -12.85
N MET A 586 32.14 6.21 -11.83
CA MET A 586 32.69 6.65 -10.55
C MET A 586 34.21 6.88 -10.67
N TYR A 587 34.65 8.11 -10.41
CA TYR A 587 36.05 8.47 -10.24
C TYR A 587 36.46 8.34 -8.78
N TRP A 588 37.76 8.15 -8.52
CA TRP A 588 38.28 8.04 -7.14
C TRP A 588 37.92 9.26 -6.28
N GLN A 589 37.88 10.48 -6.86
CA GLN A 589 37.43 11.68 -6.14
C GLN A 589 35.96 11.63 -5.71
N SER A 590 35.11 10.91 -6.46
CA SER A 590 33.71 10.72 -6.09
C SER A 590 33.59 9.88 -4.81
N TRP A 591 34.53 8.95 -4.58
CA TRP A 591 34.56 8.15 -3.36
C TRP A 591 34.95 8.97 -2.13
N GLU A 592 35.97 9.81 -2.27
CA GLU A 592 36.38 10.76 -1.22
C GLU A 592 35.23 11.70 -0.84
N THR A 593 34.54 12.19 -1.87
CA THR A 593 33.36 13.04 -1.70
C THR A 593 32.25 12.30 -0.95
N PHE A 594 31.97 11.06 -1.32
CA PHE A 594 30.98 10.23 -0.64
C PHE A 594 31.30 10.07 0.85
N VAL A 595 32.53 9.64 1.18
CA VAL A 595 32.97 9.41 2.56
C VAL A 595 32.90 10.69 3.39
N ALA A 596 33.39 11.82 2.85
CA ALA A 596 33.38 13.10 3.55
C ALA A 596 31.96 13.58 3.85
N ASN A 597 31.03 13.48 2.88
CA ASN A 597 29.64 13.87 3.09
C ASN A 597 28.90 12.93 4.04
N TYR A 598 29.22 11.63 4.04
CA TYR A 598 28.63 10.72 5.00
C TYR A 598 29.13 10.98 6.44
N ASP A 599 30.42 11.30 6.65
CA ASP A 599 30.92 11.67 7.99
C ASP A 599 30.25 12.96 8.51
N ALA A 600 30.04 13.94 7.62
CA ALA A 600 29.27 15.14 7.95
C ALA A 600 27.82 14.81 8.29
N PHE A 601 27.12 14.05 7.43
CA PHE A 601 25.74 13.64 7.66
C PHE A 601 25.57 12.89 8.99
N ARG A 602 26.41 11.89 9.26
CA ARG A 602 26.35 11.09 10.50
C ARG A 602 26.63 11.94 11.73
N THR A 603 27.64 12.81 11.68
CA THR A 603 27.97 13.71 12.80
C THR A 603 26.80 14.66 13.09
N ASN A 604 26.23 15.27 12.05
CA ASN A 604 25.14 16.24 12.20
C ASN A 604 23.85 15.57 12.67
N LEU A 605 23.54 14.35 12.21
CA LEU A 605 22.40 13.58 12.71
C LEU A 605 22.49 13.32 14.22
N LEU A 606 23.67 12.93 14.72
CA LEU A 606 23.88 12.75 16.16
C LEU A 606 23.72 14.06 16.95
N ILE A 607 24.19 15.18 16.40
CA ILE A 607 24.03 16.51 17.02
C ILE A 607 22.57 16.93 17.07
N LYS A 608 21.83 16.75 15.98
CA LYS A 608 20.40 17.08 15.88
C LYS A 608 19.56 16.26 16.87
N ARG A 609 19.99 15.03 17.18
CA ARG A 609 19.45 14.21 18.28
C ARG A 609 19.84 14.67 19.69
N GLY A 610 20.57 15.78 19.83
CA GLY A 610 21.00 16.33 21.11
C GLY A 610 22.30 15.76 21.67
N LYS A 611 23.08 14.97 20.91
CA LYS A 611 24.39 14.49 21.40
C LYS A 611 25.46 15.57 21.28
N GLU A 612 26.12 15.87 22.41
CA GLU A 612 27.28 16.79 22.43
C GLU A 612 28.62 16.09 22.18
N SER A 613 28.68 14.77 22.35
CA SER A 613 29.90 13.97 22.22
C SER A 613 29.59 12.53 21.85
N ALA A 614 30.54 11.86 21.20
CA ALA A 614 30.44 10.45 20.81
C ALA A 614 31.79 9.74 20.91
N ARG A 615 31.79 8.42 21.06
CA ARG A 615 33.00 7.60 20.90
C ARG A 615 33.33 7.42 19.43
N LEU A 616 34.60 7.16 19.10
CA LEU A 616 34.97 6.80 17.73
C LEU A 616 34.28 5.52 17.27
N SER A 617 34.01 4.57 18.17
CA SER A 617 33.20 3.38 17.85
C SER A 617 31.73 3.68 17.52
N GLU A 618 31.19 4.81 17.97
CA GLU A 618 29.83 5.25 17.64
C GLU A 618 29.82 6.04 16.32
N LEU A 619 30.83 6.90 16.11
CA LEU A 619 31.00 7.66 14.87
C LEU A 619 31.38 6.75 13.70
N TYR A 620 32.28 5.80 13.90
CA TYR A 620 32.79 4.86 12.89
C TYR A 620 32.31 3.44 13.22
N ARG A 621 30.99 3.27 13.30
CA ARG A 621 30.36 2.01 13.70
C ARG A 621 30.79 0.86 12.79
N GLY A 622 31.19 -0.26 13.40
CA GLY A 622 31.68 -1.44 12.68
C GLY A 622 33.10 -1.32 12.15
N ALA A 623 33.83 -0.24 12.43
CA ALA A 623 35.25 -0.15 12.10
C ALA A 623 36.08 -1.16 12.91
N TYR A 624 37.07 -1.76 12.26
CA TYR A 624 38.11 -2.54 12.91
C TYR A 624 39.19 -1.62 13.44
N GLY A 625 39.64 -1.86 14.67
CA GLY A 625 40.72 -1.11 15.29
C GLY A 625 40.90 -1.50 16.74
N THR A 626 41.91 -0.94 17.39
CA THR A 626 42.22 -1.29 18.78
C THR A 626 41.15 -0.72 19.75
N PRO A 627 40.80 -1.44 20.83
CA PRO A 627 39.86 -0.93 21.83
C PRO A 627 40.23 0.43 22.44
N PRO A 628 41.52 0.76 22.71
CA PRO A 628 41.90 2.09 23.15
C PRO A 628 41.52 3.20 22.16
N THR A 629 41.75 2.99 20.85
CA THR A 629 41.41 3.98 19.81
C THR A 629 39.89 4.11 19.64
N LEU A 630 39.17 3.00 19.55
CA LEU A 630 37.71 2.99 19.40
C LEU A 630 36.98 3.68 20.57
N ASN A 631 37.53 3.59 21.79
CA ASN A 631 36.95 4.20 22.98
C ASN A 631 37.28 5.70 23.16
N ILE A 632 38.06 6.31 22.26
CA ILE A 632 38.31 7.75 22.31
C ILE A 632 36.99 8.50 22.17
N LYS A 633 36.65 9.32 23.17
CA LYS A 633 35.44 10.17 23.17
C LYS A 633 35.76 11.58 22.71
N VAL A 634 35.02 12.07 21.72
CA VAL A 634 35.20 13.39 21.09
C VAL A 634 33.95 14.24 21.21
N LYS A 635 34.13 15.56 21.30
CA LYS A 635 33.03 16.51 21.18
C LYS A 635 32.55 16.55 19.73
N LEU A 636 31.24 16.58 19.55
CA LEU A 636 30.62 16.78 18.25
C LEU A 636 30.52 18.27 17.95
N LYS A 637 30.71 18.61 16.69
CA LYS A 637 30.53 19.95 16.14
C LYS A 637 29.93 19.76 14.75
N GLU A 638 28.99 20.61 14.40
CA GLU A 638 28.34 20.54 13.10
C GLU A 638 29.37 20.69 11.99
N LEU A 639 29.25 19.83 10.98
CA LEU A 639 30.22 19.71 9.90
C LEU A 639 29.60 20.13 8.57
N SER A 640 30.36 20.94 7.84
CA SER A 640 30.19 21.16 6.41
C SER A 640 31.29 20.46 5.62
N VAL A 641 31.07 20.18 4.34
CA VAL A 641 32.09 19.59 3.46
C VAL A 641 32.60 20.61 2.46
N CYS A 642 33.92 20.79 2.43
CA CYS A 642 34.61 21.73 1.54
C CYS A 642 35.76 21.03 0.79
N TYR A 643 36.10 21.58 -0.37
CA TYR A 643 37.24 21.13 -1.18
C TYR A 643 38.39 22.10 -1.01
N ALA A 644 39.56 21.61 -0.60
CA ALA A 644 40.74 22.43 -0.52
C ALA A 644 41.30 22.74 -1.92
N GLY A 645 41.66 23.99 -2.17
CA GLY A 645 42.41 24.42 -3.35
C GLY A 645 43.89 24.04 -3.29
N GLN A 646 44.43 23.84 -2.09
CA GLN A 646 45.82 23.44 -1.85
C GLN A 646 45.91 22.05 -1.21
N GLN A 647 47.05 21.40 -1.35
CA GLN A 647 47.34 20.12 -0.70
C GLN A 647 47.71 20.34 0.78
N PHE A 648 47.02 19.64 1.68
CA PHE A 648 47.40 19.56 3.08
C PHE A 648 48.57 18.58 3.26
N PRO A 649 49.59 18.87 4.10
CA PRO A 649 49.64 19.89 5.16
C PRO A 649 49.96 21.32 4.65
N CYS A 650 48.97 22.22 4.75
CA CYS A 650 49.12 23.64 4.45
C CYS A 650 48.53 24.49 5.58
N LYS A 651 49.17 25.62 5.90
CA LYS A 651 48.69 26.54 6.94
C LYS A 651 47.41 27.27 6.51
N GLU A 652 47.43 27.80 5.30
CA GLU A 652 46.34 28.59 4.72
C GLU A 652 45.71 27.77 3.62
N LEU A 653 44.58 27.14 3.96
CA LEU A 653 43.74 26.45 3.00
C LEU A 653 42.65 27.41 2.55
N THR A 654 42.39 27.44 1.25
CA THR A 654 41.22 28.08 0.67
C THR A 654 40.33 27.04 0.01
N ASP A 655 39.05 27.37 -0.15
CA ASP A 655 38.15 26.59 -1.00
C ASP A 655 38.40 26.88 -2.49
N LYS A 656 37.60 26.26 -3.35
CA LYS A 656 37.65 26.47 -4.82
C LYS A 656 37.31 27.90 -5.24
N GLU A 657 36.62 28.66 -4.39
CA GLU A 657 36.26 30.07 -4.61
C GLU A 657 37.29 31.02 -3.97
N SER A 658 38.41 30.48 -3.46
CA SER A 658 39.47 31.22 -2.77
C SER A 658 39.07 31.81 -1.41
N ASN A 659 37.99 31.33 -0.79
CA ASN A 659 37.64 31.70 0.58
C ASN A 659 38.49 30.92 1.60
N SER A 660 38.92 31.58 2.67
CA SER A 660 39.74 30.95 3.72
C SER A 660 39.00 29.85 4.48
N ILE A 661 39.61 28.66 4.60
CA ILE A 661 39.09 27.51 5.36
C ILE A 661 39.78 27.44 6.73
N ASP A 662 39.03 27.68 7.80
CA ASP A 662 39.50 27.48 9.17
C ASP A 662 39.34 26.02 9.62
N TRP A 663 40.17 25.15 9.05
CA TRP A 663 40.13 23.71 9.30
C TRP A 663 40.41 23.34 10.78
N ALA A 664 41.22 24.14 11.48
CA ALA A 664 41.61 23.88 12.87
C ALA A 664 40.45 24.04 13.86
N LYS A 665 39.41 24.82 13.51
CA LYS A 665 38.17 24.94 14.31
C LYS A 665 37.32 23.67 14.30
N GLY A 666 37.59 22.69 13.44
CA GLY A 666 36.89 21.41 13.40
C GLY A 666 35.42 21.48 13.00
N GLY A 667 35.02 22.49 12.24
CA GLY A 667 33.65 22.64 11.69
C GLY A 667 33.50 22.16 10.25
N ASN A 668 34.56 21.60 9.66
CA ASN A 668 34.58 21.16 8.28
C ASN A 668 35.22 19.78 8.17
N VAL A 669 34.68 18.95 7.28
CA VAL A 669 35.42 17.85 6.64
C VAL A 669 36.02 18.42 5.36
N ILE A 670 37.33 18.35 5.24
CA ILE A 670 38.07 18.95 4.12
C ILE A 670 38.50 17.81 3.20
N ILE A 671 37.99 17.82 1.96
CA ILE A 671 38.50 16.97 0.88
C ILE A 671 39.79 17.61 0.39
N ASN A 672 40.88 16.85 0.41
CA ASN A 672 42.22 17.35 0.17
C ASN A 672 42.46 17.61 -1.32
N GLY A 673 43.49 18.41 -1.63
CA GLY A 673 43.93 18.60 -3.01
C GLY A 673 44.44 17.27 -3.60
N ALA A 674 44.19 17.05 -4.90
CA ALA A 674 44.64 15.84 -5.58
C ALA A 674 46.15 15.63 -5.41
N SER A 675 46.58 14.38 -5.16
CA SER A 675 47.98 14.02 -4.89
C SER A 675 48.60 14.60 -3.61
N ALA A 676 47.78 15.04 -2.66
CA ALA A 676 48.28 15.44 -1.35
C ALA A 676 48.96 14.26 -0.63
N GLU A 677 50.02 14.56 0.11
CA GLU A 677 50.75 13.55 0.87
C GLU A 677 49.96 13.07 2.10
N TRP A 678 49.03 13.87 2.64
CA TRP A 678 48.38 13.62 3.93
C TRP A 678 46.87 13.41 3.79
N GLY A 679 46.48 12.17 3.53
CA GLY A 679 45.08 11.75 3.50
C GLY A 679 44.26 12.37 2.39
N ASP A 680 43.20 11.68 2.02
CA ASP A 680 42.30 12.09 0.95
C ASP A 680 41.26 13.10 1.46
N ALA A 681 40.88 12.98 2.73
CA ALA A 681 40.13 14.00 3.44
C ALA A 681 40.54 14.04 4.92
N PHE A 682 40.21 15.11 5.65
CA PHE A 682 40.50 15.19 7.08
C PHE A 682 39.53 16.06 7.87
N VAL A 683 39.47 15.83 9.18
CA VAL A 683 38.66 16.60 10.14
C VAL A 683 39.35 16.68 11.50
N VAL A 684 39.30 17.85 12.13
CA VAL A 684 39.80 18.07 13.50
C VAL A 684 38.66 17.91 14.51
N ARG A 685 38.87 17.12 15.56
CA ARG A 685 37.90 16.98 16.67
C ARG A 685 38.56 17.19 18.02
N LYS A 686 37.80 17.66 19.01
CA LYS A 686 38.30 17.90 20.38
C LYS A 686 37.98 16.70 21.28
N LYS A 687 38.94 16.22 22.06
CA LYS A 687 38.70 15.13 23.03
C LYS A 687 37.84 15.61 24.21
N VAL A 688 37.02 14.71 24.76
CA VAL A 688 36.26 14.96 25.99
C VAL A 688 37.15 14.73 27.23
N GLN A 689 37.95 13.66 27.25
CA GLN A 689 38.80 13.31 28.38
C GLN A 689 40.19 13.95 28.25
N ASN A 690 40.51 14.88 29.17
CA ASN A 690 41.87 15.37 29.40
C ASN A 690 42.59 14.42 30.37
N ASN A 691 43.17 13.32 29.86
CA ASN A 691 44.13 12.60 30.69
C ASN A 691 45.35 13.52 30.89
N LYS A 692 45.60 13.97 32.13
CA LYS A 692 46.70 14.87 32.51
C LYS A 692 48.10 14.38 32.07
N LYS A 693 48.23 13.11 31.66
CA LYS A 693 49.48 12.50 31.14
C LYS A 693 49.71 12.68 29.64
N ASN A 694 48.70 13.03 28.83
CA ASN A 694 48.85 13.20 27.38
C ASN A 694 48.44 14.62 26.96
N ASN A 695 49.42 15.46 26.59
CA ASN A 695 49.23 16.88 26.23
C ASN A 695 48.40 17.12 24.95
N LYS A 696 47.88 16.08 24.29
CA LYS A 696 47.16 16.16 23.01
C LYS A 696 45.64 16.28 23.22
N LYS A 697 45.16 17.53 23.25
CA LYS A 697 43.73 17.91 23.46
C LYS A 697 42.84 17.69 22.23
N TYR A 698 43.44 17.67 21.04
CA TYR A 698 42.73 17.51 19.77
C TYR A 698 43.12 16.21 19.09
N ILE A 699 42.23 15.71 18.23
CA ILE A 699 42.51 14.66 17.28
C ILE A 699 42.39 15.24 15.87
N LEU A 700 43.30 14.82 14.99
CA LEU A 700 43.21 15.06 13.56
C LEU A 700 42.94 13.71 12.92
N ILE A 701 41.74 13.55 12.40
CA ILE A 701 41.31 12.33 11.71
C ILE A 701 41.62 12.50 10.23
N HIS A 702 42.38 11.56 9.68
CA HIS A 702 42.69 11.45 8.25
C HIS A 702 41.84 10.33 7.66
N HIS A 703 41.04 10.63 6.64
CA HIS A 703 40.35 9.66 5.83
C HIS A 703 41.26 9.23 4.69
N GLN A 704 41.39 7.92 4.52
CA GLN A 704 42.19 7.28 3.48
C GLN A 704 41.25 6.40 2.65
N CYS A 705 40.83 6.91 1.51
CA CYS A 705 39.82 6.35 0.62
C CYS A 705 40.47 5.47 -0.45
N LYS A 706 40.70 4.20 -0.12
CA LYS A 706 41.40 3.26 -1.02
C LYS A 706 40.44 2.64 -2.03
N TYR A 707 40.53 3.16 -3.26
CA TYR A 707 39.80 2.72 -4.44
C TYR A 707 40.73 1.92 -5.37
N TYR A 708 40.92 0.62 -5.08
CA TYR A 708 41.71 -0.28 -5.92
C TYR A 708 40.89 -1.51 -6.31
N LEU A 709 40.66 -1.68 -7.61
CA LEU A 709 39.88 -2.78 -8.23
C LEU A 709 40.71 -4.07 -8.43
N SER A 710 41.97 -4.09 -8.00
CA SER A 710 42.79 -5.29 -8.03
C SER A 710 42.50 -6.14 -6.79
N GLY A 711 42.33 -7.45 -6.96
CA GLY A 711 42.22 -8.43 -5.86
C GLY A 711 43.47 -8.57 -4.97
N ALA A 712 44.37 -7.59 -5.00
CA ALA A 712 45.46 -7.47 -4.05
C ALA A 712 44.90 -7.18 -2.66
N TYR A 713 45.40 -7.91 -1.66
CA TYR A 713 45.09 -7.67 -0.26
C TYR A 713 45.76 -6.38 0.19
N TYR A 714 45.01 -5.58 0.94
CA TYR A 714 45.60 -4.47 1.69
C TYR A 714 46.17 -5.03 2.99
N THR A 715 47.43 -4.75 3.28
CA THR A 715 48.12 -5.32 4.44
C THR A 715 48.14 -4.36 5.62
N ALA A 716 48.37 -4.88 6.83
CA ALA A 716 48.64 -4.02 7.98
C ALA A 716 49.87 -3.11 7.77
N LYS A 717 50.83 -3.54 6.94
CA LYS A 717 52.00 -2.74 6.55
C LYS A 717 51.61 -1.54 5.69
N ASP A 718 50.68 -1.71 4.75
CA ASP A 718 50.19 -0.61 3.92
C ASP A 718 49.47 0.43 4.76
N LEU A 719 48.63 -0.01 5.72
CA LEU A 719 48.00 0.87 6.69
C LEU A 719 49.03 1.63 7.54
N ASN A 720 50.07 0.94 8.01
CA ASN A 720 51.15 1.56 8.77
C ASN A 720 51.91 2.59 7.93
N ASN A 721 52.18 2.30 6.66
CA ASN A 721 52.85 3.25 5.77
C ASN A 721 52.01 4.53 5.61
N GLU A 722 50.71 4.41 5.37
CA GLU A 722 49.78 5.54 5.30
C GLU A 722 49.74 6.34 6.61
N HIS A 723 49.82 5.67 7.76
CA HIS A 723 49.90 6.33 9.05
C HIS A 723 51.26 7.00 9.30
N HIS A 724 52.36 6.39 8.84
CA HIS A 724 53.72 6.88 9.05
C HIS A 724 54.13 8.05 8.14
N ILE A 725 53.53 8.19 6.94
CA ILE A 725 53.72 9.36 6.07
C ILE A 725 53.37 10.67 6.81
N LEU A 726 52.48 10.60 7.81
CA LEU A 726 52.12 11.73 8.68
C LEU A 726 53.27 12.21 9.60
N GLY A 727 54.32 11.40 9.78
CA GLY A 727 55.47 11.73 10.63
C GLY A 727 56.68 12.32 9.89
N SER A 728 56.76 12.19 8.56
CA SER A 728 57.97 12.49 7.78
C SER A 728 57.90 13.73 6.87
N ALA A 729 56.71 14.31 6.65
CA ALA A 729 56.55 15.42 5.70
C ALA A 729 57.03 16.79 6.24
N SER A 730 57.60 17.62 5.35
CA SER A 730 58.16 18.93 5.67
C SER A 730 57.08 20.01 5.86
N ALA A 731 56.31 19.95 6.96
CA ALA A 731 55.45 21.08 7.33
C ALA A 731 56.27 22.29 7.81
N THR A 732 55.74 23.50 7.67
CA THR A 732 56.39 24.70 8.24
C THR A 732 56.45 24.61 9.77
N LYS A 733 57.48 25.19 10.41
CA LYS A 733 57.65 25.16 11.88
C LYS A 733 56.39 25.61 12.66
N LYS A 734 55.63 26.56 12.11
CA LYS A 734 54.36 27.03 12.70
C LYS A 734 53.22 26.01 12.56
N LEU A 735 53.10 25.33 11.43
CA LEU A 735 52.11 24.29 11.20
C LEU A 735 52.42 23.04 12.06
N TRP A 736 53.69 22.65 12.14
CA TRP A 736 54.16 21.60 13.05
C TRP A 736 53.76 21.83 14.50
N ASN A 737 53.83 23.07 14.99
CA ASN A 737 53.39 23.40 16.36
C ASN A 737 51.88 23.19 16.60
N ILE A 738 51.05 23.23 15.55
CA ILE A 738 49.62 22.94 15.64
C ILE A 738 49.40 21.42 15.57
N LEU A 739 50.04 20.76 14.61
CA LEU A 739 49.91 19.32 14.36
C LEU A 739 50.44 18.48 15.54
N SER A 740 51.58 18.84 16.12
CA SER A 740 52.16 18.17 17.30
C SER A 740 51.23 18.16 18.53
N LYS A 741 50.28 19.10 18.63
CA LYS A 741 49.26 19.14 19.69
C LYS A 741 48.07 18.21 19.42
N CYS A 742 48.02 17.60 18.23
CA CYS A 742 46.98 16.67 17.82
C CYS A 742 47.47 15.23 17.96
N GLN A 743 46.56 14.34 18.34
CA GLN A 743 46.73 12.90 18.08
C GLN A 743 46.22 12.64 16.66
N HIS A 744 47.02 11.98 15.84
CA HIS A 744 46.67 11.70 14.46
C HIS A 744 46.00 10.33 14.44
N ILE A 745 44.82 10.25 13.85
CA ILE A 745 44.08 9.00 13.68
C ILE A 745 43.85 8.79 12.20
N THR A 746 44.22 7.63 11.69
CA THR A 746 44.01 7.27 10.29
C THR A 746 42.81 6.35 10.19
N ILE A 747 41.85 6.68 9.32
CA ILE A 747 40.69 5.84 9.03
C ILE A 747 40.74 5.45 7.56
N ALA A 748 41.01 4.18 7.31
CA ALA A 748 41.04 3.63 5.95
C ALA A 748 39.63 3.13 5.56
N PHE A 749 39.11 3.66 4.47
CA PHE A 749 37.89 3.23 3.81
C PHE A 749 38.27 2.46 2.55
N MET A 750 38.02 1.16 2.54
CA MET A 750 38.63 0.27 1.55
C MET A 750 37.66 -0.77 1.00
N ILE A 751 37.80 -1.05 -0.30
CA ILE A 751 37.05 -2.11 -0.99
C ILE A 751 37.73 -3.47 -0.85
N GLN A 752 39.07 -3.45 -0.86
CA GLN A 752 39.91 -4.64 -0.82
C GLN A 752 39.67 -5.47 0.46
N PRO A 753 39.83 -6.80 0.41
CA PRO A 753 39.90 -7.57 1.63
C PRO A 753 41.20 -7.25 2.39
N CYS A 754 41.10 -7.16 3.71
CA CYS A 754 42.24 -7.16 4.63
C CYS A 754 42.22 -8.48 5.41
N GLY A 755 43.28 -9.28 5.28
CA GLY A 755 43.41 -10.57 5.97
C GLY A 755 44.04 -10.48 7.37
N ASP A 756 44.67 -9.35 7.69
CA ASP A 756 45.46 -9.19 8.91
C ASP A 756 44.64 -8.57 10.05
N PRO A 757 44.77 -9.07 11.30
CA PRO A 757 44.24 -8.38 12.47
C PRO A 757 44.89 -6.99 12.60
N ILE A 758 44.09 -5.93 12.52
CA ILE A 758 44.58 -4.55 12.69
C ILE A 758 44.87 -4.31 14.17
N SER A 759 46.14 -4.38 14.53
CA SER A 759 46.64 -4.11 15.88
C SER A 759 47.30 -2.73 16.02
N THR A 760 47.40 -1.97 14.93
CA THR A 760 48.03 -0.65 14.93
C THR A 760 47.22 0.35 15.75
N PRO A 761 47.80 0.95 16.80
CA PRO A 761 47.16 2.05 17.52
C PRO A 761 46.84 3.21 16.58
N ASP A 762 45.77 3.93 16.89
CA ASP A 762 45.34 5.13 16.16
C ASP A 762 44.99 4.91 14.68
N CYS A 763 44.81 3.65 14.28
CA CYS A 763 44.30 3.28 12.97
C CYS A 763 42.94 2.59 13.10
N LEU A 764 42.00 2.98 12.25
CA LEU A 764 40.70 2.34 12.08
C LEU A 764 40.54 1.93 10.62
N VAL A 765 39.82 0.83 10.38
CA VAL A 765 39.55 0.35 9.02
C VAL A 765 38.08 0.02 8.86
N ILE A 766 37.49 0.53 7.79
CA ILE A 766 36.14 0.21 7.32
C ILE A 766 36.28 -0.44 5.95
N MET A 767 36.04 -1.74 5.91
CA MET A 767 36.11 -2.54 4.69
C MET A 767 34.74 -2.71 4.06
N LYS A 768 34.69 -3.05 2.76
CA LYS A 768 33.49 -3.46 2.00
C LYS A 768 32.56 -4.36 2.83
N SER A 769 33.11 -5.37 3.51
CA SER A 769 32.36 -6.32 4.34
C SER A 769 31.58 -5.69 5.50
N ASN A 770 32.00 -4.51 5.97
CA ASN A 770 31.35 -3.77 7.06
C ASN A 770 30.67 -2.45 6.60
N PHE A 771 30.58 -2.18 5.31
CA PHE A 771 29.91 -0.97 4.81
C PHE A 771 28.48 -0.86 5.31
N LYS A 772 27.70 -1.95 5.30
CA LYS A 772 26.34 -1.94 5.85
C LYS A 772 26.26 -1.55 7.33
N LYS A 773 27.31 -1.82 8.13
CA LYS A 773 27.36 -1.44 9.55
C LYS A 773 27.71 0.04 9.74
N TYR A 774 28.58 0.59 8.89
CA TYR A 774 29.03 1.97 9.00
C TYR A 774 28.09 2.94 8.26
N PHE A 775 27.89 2.70 6.96
CA PHE A 775 27.04 3.52 6.08
C PHE A 775 25.55 3.28 6.30
N GLY A 776 25.19 2.16 6.93
CA GLY A 776 23.82 1.68 6.91
C GLY A 776 23.48 0.97 5.60
N PRO A 777 22.39 0.19 5.54
CA PRO A 777 22.04 -0.57 4.36
C PRO A 777 21.81 0.30 3.12
N ILE A 778 21.23 1.50 3.30
CA ILE A 778 20.80 2.39 2.21
C ILE A 778 22.01 3.10 1.58
N PHE A 779 22.83 3.79 2.37
CA PHE A 779 24.04 4.43 1.82
C PHE A 779 25.10 3.40 1.43
N ALA A 780 25.16 2.23 2.10
CA ALA A 780 26.04 1.16 1.66
C ALA A 780 25.66 0.68 0.26
N SER A 781 24.37 0.58 -0.10
CA SER A 781 23.97 0.20 -1.45
C SER A 781 24.51 1.20 -2.49
N ARG A 782 24.35 2.51 -2.25
CA ARG A 782 24.90 3.58 -3.12
C ARG A 782 26.42 3.57 -3.21
N ALA A 783 27.10 3.38 -2.08
CA ALA A 783 28.55 3.19 -2.05
C ALA A 783 28.93 1.98 -2.90
N MET A 784 28.28 0.84 -2.67
CA MET A 784 28.55 -0.41 -3.37
C MET A 784 28.30 -0.32 -4.87
N PHE A 785 27.17 0.20 -5.33
CA PHE A 785 26.87 0.34 -6.76
C PHE A 785 27.87 1.22 -7.50
N SER A 786 28.35 2.28 -6.85
CA SER A 786 29.38 3.15 -7.42
C SER A 786 30.76 2.48 -7.46
N MET A 787 31.01 1.54 -6.54
CA MET A 787 32.33 0.98 -6.26
C MET A 787 32.57 -0.42 -6.83
N THR A 788 31.53 -1.23 -7.05
CA THR A 788 31.62 -2.59 -7.61
C THR A 788 31.76 -2.57 -9.13
N LYS A 789 32.75 -1.85 -9.66
CA LYS A 789 33.27 -2.20 -11.00
C LYS A 789 33.86 -3.62 -11.04
N ASP A 790 33.96 -4.29 -9.89
CA ASP A 790 33.97 -5.75 -9.78
C ASP A 790 32.56 -6.21 -10.19
N ILE A 791 32.29 -6.77 -11.37
CA ILE A 791 32.72 -8.09 -11.83
C ILE A 791 32.27 -8.27 -13.28
N ASN A 792 33.15 -8.71 -14.18
CA ASN A 792 32.72 -9.34 -15.43
C ASN A 792 32.57 -10.86 -15.17
N PRO A 793 31.37 -11.43 -15.18
CA PRO A 793 31.16 -12.86 -14.96
C PRO A 793 31.92 -13.72 -15.97
N ASN A 794 32.26 -13.19 -17.15
CA ASN A 794 33.02 -13.90 -18.19
C ASN A 794 34.50 -14.07 -17.87
N PHE A 795 35.03 -13.33 -16.89
CA PHE A 795 36.44 -13.40 -16.48
C PHE A 795 36.60 -13.74 -15.00
N SER A 796 35.50 -14.16 -14.36
CA SER A 796 35.45 -14.50 -12.94
C SER A 796 35.68 -15.99 -12.75
N ASP A 797 36.43 -16.36 -11.72
CA ASP A 797 36.63 -17.76 -11.34
C ASP A 797 35.51 -18.29 -10.40
N ILE A 798 35.41 -19.62 -10.30
CA ILE A 798 34.39 -20.30 -9.48
C ILE A 798 34.49 -19.90 -8.01
N SER A 799 35.71 -19.80 -7.48
CA SER A 799 35.93 -19.51 -6.06
C SER A 799 35.43 -18.12 -5.70
N TRP A 800 35.70 -17.14 -6.56
CA TRP A 800 35.24 -15.77 -6.42
C TRP A 800 33.70 -15.70 -6.50
N MET A 801 33.07 -16.34 -7.49
CA MET A 801 31.61 -16.33 -7.66
C MET A 801 30.86 -16.93 -6.47
N ILE A 802 31.38 -18.01 -5.89
CA ILE A 802 30.80 -18.66 -4.70
C ILE A 802 30.89 -17.74 -3.47
N ASN A 803 32.00 -17.02 -3.33
CA ASN A 803 32.28 -16.25 -2.12
C ASN A 803 31.61 -14.86 -2.13
N GLU A 804 31.47 -14.26 -3.30
CA GLU A 804 31.06 -12.85 -3.42
C GLU A 804 29.64 -12.65 -3.96
N ILE A 805 29.05 -13.63 -4.65
CA ILE A 805 27.67 -13.55 -5.14
C ILE A 805 26.75 -14.40 -4.25
N SER A 806 25.99 -13.70 -3.40
CA SER A 806 25.03 -14.34 -2.50
C SER A 806 24.01 -15.19 -3.29
N GLY A 807 23.88 -16.47 -2.92
CA GLY A 807 22.95 -17.41 -3.56
C GLY A 807 23.55 -18.24 -4.70
N ILE A 808 24.81 -18.01 -5.10
CA ILE A 808 25.50 -18.84 -6.09
C ILE A 808 26.32 -19.93 -5.39
N GLY A 809 25.83 -21.17 -5.44
CA GLY A 809 26.57 -22.34 -4.97
C GLY A 809 27.60 -22.82 -6.00
N LYS A 810 28.49 -23.74 -5.59
CA LYS A 810 29.54 -24.31 -6.44
C LYS A 810 29.03 -24.91 -7.74
N VAL A 811 27.84 -25.51 -7.71
CA VAL A 811 27.18 -26.08 -8.89
C VAL A 811 26.81 -24.98 -9.89
N THR A 812 26.10 -23.96 -9.44
CA THR A 812 25.68 -22.80 -10.25
C THR A 812 26.87 -22.00 -10.77
N ALA A 813 27.91 -21.77 -9.95
CA ALA A 813 29.15 -21.13 -10.40
C ALA A 813 29.85 -21.92 -11.52
N SER A 814 29.83 -23.25 -11.43
CA SER A 814 30.42 -24.13 -12.45
C SER A 814 29.63 -24.13 -13.76
N GLU A 815 28.31 -24.03 -13.70
CA GLU A 815 27.44 -23.90 -14.88
C GLU A 815 27.61 -22.54 -15.57
N ILE A 816 27.78 -21.47 -14.79
CA ILE A 816 28.08 -20.13 -15.31
C ILE A 816 29.42 -20.14 -16.05
N ILE A 817 30.49 -20.73 -15.49
CA ILE A 817 31.79 -20.84 -16.21
C ILE A 817 31.67 -21.60 -17.52
N LYS A 818 30.94 -22.72 -17.53
CA LYS A 818 30.76 -23.55 -18.74
C LYS A 818 30.05 -22.80 -19.88
N THR A 819 29.25 -21.79 -19.54
CA THR A 819 28.46 -21.01 -20.50
C THR A 819 29.09 -19.66 -20.85
N GLN A 820 30.32 -19.37 -20.37
CA GLN A 820 31.02 -18.13 -20.68
C GLN A 820 31.35 -18.03 -22.19
N PRO A 821 31.11 -16.88 -22.84
CA PRO A 821 31.47 -16.63 -24.23
C PRO A 821 32.99 -16.52 -24.46
N HIS A 822 33.77 -16.23 -23.41
CA HIS A 822 35.21 -16.00 -23.49
C HIS A 822 35.91 -16.62 -22.28
N LEU A 823 37.00 -17.35 -22.51
CA LEU A 823 37.73 -18.11 -21.47
C LEU A 823 38.70 -17.25 -20.64
N SER A 824 39.15 -16.13 -21.20
CA SER A 824 40.06 -15.19 -20.53
C SER A 824 40.07 -13.83 -21.26
N GLU A 825 40.59 -12.81 -20.59
CA GLU A 825 40.80 -11.47 -21.18
C GLU A 825 41.74 -11.53 -22.40
N ASP A 826 42.79 -12.35 -22.34
CA ASP A 826 43.70 -12.58 -23.48
C ASP A 826 43.00 -13.25 -24.68
N TYR A 827 42.10 -14.21 -24.42
CA TYR A 827 41.29 -14.85 -25.45
C TYR A 827 40.36 -13.84 -26.13
N PHE A 828 39.73 -12.97 -25.34
CA PHE A 828 38.92 -11.87 -25.83
C PHE A 828 39.74 -10.93 -26.73
N TYR A 829 40.92 -10.46 -26.29
CA TYR A 829 41.75 -9.55 -27.09
C TYR A 829 42.33 -10.17 -28.37
N LYS A 830 42.55 -11.49 -28.39
CA LYS A 830 42.89 -12.22 -29.62
C LYS A 830 41.77 -12.15 -30.64
N LYS A 831 40.51 -12.28 -30.19
CA LYS A 831 39.32 -12.24 -31.05
C LYS A 831 38.96 -10.81 -31.49
N PHE A 832 39.28 -9.80 -30.67
CA PHE A 832 38.94 -8.38 -30.89
C PHE A 832 40.16 -7.47 -30.90
N SER A 833 41.05 -7.71 -31.87
CA SER A 833 42.35 -7.03 -31.98
C SER A 833 42.27 -5.52 -32.24
N ARG A 834 41.13 -4.99 -32.71
CA ARG A 834 40.88 -3.55 -32.87
C ARG A 834 40.62 -2.88 -31.51
N THR A 835 39.83 -3.51 -30.64
CA THR A 835 39.57 -3.07 -29.26
C THR A 835 40.85 -3.11 -28.42
N LYS A 836 41.69 -4.14 -28.61
CA LYS A 836 43.02 -4.19 -28.02
C LYS A 836 43.86 -2.98 -28.43
N ARG A 837 43.88 -2.63 -29.72
CA ARG A 837 44.65 -1.48 -30.23
C ARG A 837 44.14 -0.14 -29.72
N SER A 838 42.83 0.06 -29.57
CA SER A 838 42.29 1.31 -29.01
C SER A 838 42.62 1.46 -27.52
N ILE A 839 42.60 0.36 -26.76
CA ILE A 839 42.97 0.35 -25.35
C ILE A 839 44.47 0.57 -25.19
N VAL A 840 45.30 -0.14 -25.95
CA VAL A 840 46.77 0.05 -25.96
C VAL A 840 47.12 1.50 -26.33
N ASN A 841 46.49 2.07 -27.36
CA ASN A 841 46.67 3.49 -27.69
C ASN A 841 46.24 4.44 -26.56
N TYR A 842 45.21 4.08 -25.77
CA TYR A 842 44.81 4.87 -24.61
C TYR A 842 45.81 4.74 -23.44
N GLU A 843 46.32 3.53 -23.20
CA GLU A 843 47.32 3.23 -22.18
C GLU A 843 48.68 3.85 -22.50
N ASP A 844 49.09 3.83 -23.77
CA ASP A 844 50.32 4.47 -24.27
C ASP A 844 50.25 6.01 -24.12
N ASN A 845 49.05 6.58 -24.25
CA ASN A 845 48.82 8.02 -24.03
C ASN A 845 48.67 8.39 -22.53
N LYS A 846 48.57 7.42 -21.63
CA LYS A 846 48.48 7.61 -20.17
C LYS A 846 49.27 6.52 -19.41
N PRO A 847 50.62 6.55 -19.51
CA PRO A 847 51.45 5.50 -18.94
C PRO A 847 51.23 5.39 -17.42
N GLY A 848 50.83 4.19 -16.98
CA GLY A 848 50.53 3.88 -15.57
C GLY A 848 49.06 3.57 -15.26
N LYS A 849 48.12 3.78 -16.20
CA LYS A 849 46.72 3.34 -16.07
C LYS A 849 46.43 2.20 -17.04
N LYS A 850 46.55 0.95 -16.57
CA LYS A 850 45.99 -0.20 -17.31
C LYS A 850 44.47 -0.16 -17.22
N ILE A 851 43.77 -0.19 -18.35
CA ILE A 851 42.32 -0.34 -18.40
C ILE A 851 42.02 -1.83 -18.28
N LYS A 852 41.36 -2.23 -17.20
CA LYS A 852 40.74 -3.56 -17.10
C LYS A 852 39.39 -3.53 -17.83
N LEU A 853 39.03 -4.60 -18.54
CA LEU A 853 37.71 -4.75 -19.15
C LEU A 853 36.64 -4.89 -18.06
N ASN A 854 35.95 -3.79 -17.76
CA ASN A 854 35.07 -3.71 -16.60
C ASN A 854 33.68 -4.33 -16.86
N PHE A 855 33.24 -4.49 -18.11
CA PHE A 855 31.99 -5.19 -18.46
C PHE A 855 31.97 -5.61 -19.94
N HIS A 856 31.77 -6.91 -20.21
CA HIS A 856 31.28 -7.40 -21.49
C HIS A 856 30.06 -8.29 -21.20
N PRO A 857 28.86 -7.94 -21.68
CA PRO A 857 27.88 -8.96 -22.05
C PRO A 857 28.47 -9.79 -23.21
N PHE A 858 27.82 -10.88 -23.58
CA PHE A 858 28.16 -11.60 -24.81
C PHE A 858 27.82 -10.71 -26.02
N ASN A 859 28.66 -9.72 -26.24
CA ASN A 859 28.68 -8.97 -27.46
C ASN A 859 30.12 -8.73 -27.80
N VAL A 860 30.53 -9.38 -28.87
CA VAL A 860 31.08 -8.56 -29.92
C VAL A 860 30.35 -8.92 -31.20
N GLU A 861 29.64 -7.92 -31.69
CA GLU A 861 29.05 -7.92 -33.01
C GLU A 861 30.04 -8.41 -34.06
N LYS A 862 29.48 -9.16 -35.01
CA LYS A 862 29.60 -8.74 -36.39
C LYS A 862 28.26 -8.20 -36.86
#